data_AF-A0A2S9XDB6-F1
#
_entry.id   AF-A0A2S9XDB6-F1
#
_cell.length_a   1.000
_cell.length_b   1.000
_cell.length_c   1.000
_cell.angle_alpha   90.00
_cell.angle_beta   90.00
_cell.angle_gamma   90.00
#
_symmetry.space_group_name_H-M   'P 1'
#
loop_
_entity.id
_entity.type
_entity.pdbx_description
1 polymer ?
#
loop_
_entity_poly.entity_id
_entity_poly.type
_entity_poly.pdbx_seq_one_letter_code
_entity_poly.pdbx_strand_id
1 'polypeptide(L)'
;MPVVLHFSDLHFGPHSRFAGQDPAEVGKRFFAQVREACVDKGLGEVELVVVTGDLTESARKQEFESARRFFEALVGELGLDRGRFCFVPGNHDVSWAHCKRVRINQEIEEFDDEELERRLHIEKMGPWNGFLADFYGAGEDPATRRSLGQGAFVHDHRDLRVSVAALDSCARETDRHHGGFIAEAQAQALMSEWRREGRRAWIKLLAVHHNPVADCEDNLREWVGWLGDQAEAKTLGKDAVLHFAADATGFEGRERLHAIAEDTQAQLVLHGHVHAAGHAPWSWRRGIKGQTQVVGAGSCGLLEHKLPGEQPVMFQLLVLDPAAHELNILRRVWEPRARAAGSVELGTFVDDPAIPRGGLVLDLGFPEGVMSPRPRPSSGPQVDRSFLGEYRMRLCGRHRIWELGAVHLGARRPATPALDDMYVPLRLGAHQELDEVKPGGEVITPYRLLQRHRNLLIRGAAGSGKTTWMRWSFRRLLEREDALPILIELRELARLWSQPGATGRQRNFDWWLGQWVERFVGGGWADALRAALTSKTGPRPVLMVDGWDELGDLGREFREQFDGFLAAHPRVLAIATSRPYGEQVPEHDDRFEAVEVQPLSDAEMGELVRLFFAKVYEGSEAEVAEEVERFVRALDAAEQAKSLGRTPLLLVMMLIIGRGRPLPDRRHKLYEFCIEQLLDAHPGKRVQDGAQVASWQWAPADFDSRLRAVAKLALWMHENRGSARAGRLAVAKREALAAQLPRAWSTSERHGFLAWLVASSGLMVDFSDEALSFAHLGFQEYLAAWQLEVDCEGAPARIELCRRLARDVSWWETLRLWSALVEGRSLARLEPVLVDLLEAGDVEYWLAGAIHADGVGAGVFDRWLELLPRAVLPLGEWSAATAAAAWRTSRQTERRARIAERLRGEVQDASWLDWWRLARWWRRAELDGYLNWPAEDTPAGIIVRTTEKLKVSREQVAWGRIWMASSPLWCGAQLPLLALRLWPNRRMWIACVLQDRLGSRGPVDLAELERWRWSRLRGRSVGAVLPDCTRRYVERVVEFGTVERELWLALEQARYVASFEVGNVTSVDRDRVRPVTLARELGDAHRAANALARDSANRAAQWGDCLFDEDLAGQSLGFVGVRTMFAQALDDEPLVRLLSKACRLSLANAAPDDELHVLCASFDGDPLWPALARHLARASSAEDRRLLEELAAHPERREGVVGLGLEYWVRGDVLLPDGSQRTLEQLGEALPLLDEVPLELDISELLDSAL
;
A
#
# COMPACT_ATOMS: atom_id res chain seq x y z
N MET A 1 -33.42 -19.92 34.59
CA MET A 1 -32.02 -20.05 34.18
C MET A 1 -31.45 -18.65 34.28
N PRO A 2 -30.43 -18.39 35.11
CA PRO A 2 -29.90 -17.06 35.22
C PRO A 2 -29.34 -16.58 33.89
N VAL A 3 -29.83 -15.41 33.46
CA VAL A 3 -29.37 -14.70 32.26
C VAL A 3 -28.42 -13.59 32.72
N VAL A 4 -27.15 -13.70 32.31
CA VAL A 4 -26.10 -12.72 32.60
C VAL A 4 -25.83 -11.90 31.34
N LEU A 5 -25.89 -10.58 31.46
CA LEU A 5 -25.50 -9.65 30.40
C LEU A 5 -24.03 -9.27 30.57
N HIS A 6 -23.22 -9.48 29.52
CA HIS A 6 -21.77 -9.25 29.56
C HIS A 6 -21.34 -8.14 28.57
N PHE A 7 -20.64 -7.12 29.07
CA PHE A 7 -20.14 -5.95 28.34
C PHE A 7 -18.64 -5.76 28.46
N SER A 8 -18.02 -5.14 27.46
CA SER A 8 -16.66 -4.59 27.53
C SER A 8 -16.46 -3.50 26.47
N ASP A 9 -15.41 -2.69 26.62
CA ASP A 9 -14.87 -1.76 25.61
C ASP A 9 -15.94 -0.77 25.10
N LEU A 10 -16.59 -0.05 26.02
CA LEU A 10 -17.58 0.98 25.71
C LEU A 10 -16.94 2.30 25.24
N HIS A 11 -15.71 2.57 25.67
CA HIS A 11 -14.89 3.72 25.26
C HIS A 11 -15.68 5.03 25.18
N PHE A 12 -16.34 5.46 26.25
CA PHE A 12 -16.94 6.80 26.27
C PHE A 12 -15.84 7.84 26.10
N GLY A 13 -15.94 8.66 25.05
CA GLY A 13 -14.93 9.65 24.68
C GLY A 13 -15.19 10.26 23.30
N PRO A 14 -14.36 11.22 22.85
CA PRO A 14 -14.54 11.93 21.59
C PRO A 14 -14.51 11.02 20.35
N HIS A 15 -13.82 9.89 20.39
CA HIS A 15 -13.71 8.96 19.27
C HIS A 15 -14.60 7.71 19.44
N SER A 16 -15.52 7.75 20.40
CA SER A 16 -16.49 6.72 20.67
C SER A 16 -17.56 6.66 19.59
N ARG A 17 -18.15 5.48 19.35
CA ARG A 17 -19.41 5.38 18.60
C ARG A 17 -20.52 6.21 19.22
N PHE A 18 -20.47 6.43 20.53
CA PHE A 18 -21.48 7.18 21.27
C PHE A 18 -21.18 8.67 21.35
N ALA A 19 -20.13 9.16 20.67
CA ALA A 19 -19.77 10.57 20.67
C ALA A 19 -20.94 11.46 20.20
N GLY A 20 -21.23 12.50 20.98
CA GLY A 20 -22.32 13.44 20.71
C GLY A 20 -23.74 12.93 21.04
N GLN A 21 -23.91 11.71 21.52
CA GLN A 21 -25.21 11.15 21.92
C GLN A 21 -25.45 11.28 23.44
N ASP A 22 -26.71 11.37 23.87
CA ASP A 22 -27.02 11.35 25.32
C ASP A 22 -26.80 9.93 25.88
N PRO A 23 -25.86 9.73 26.82
CA PRO A 23 -25.56 8.41 27.38
C PRO A 23 -26.77 7.71 28.02
N ALA A 24 -27.71 8.45 28.60
CA ALA A 24 -28.91 7.87 29.19
C ALA A 24 -29.84 7.28 28.13
N GLU A 25 -30.01 7.97 26.99
CA GLU A 25 -30.80 7.47 25.86
C GLU A 25 -30.10 6.34 25.11
N VAL A 26 -28.76 6.34 25.08
CA VAL A 26 -27.98 5.17 24.63
C VAL A 26 -28.28 3.97 25.53
N GLY A 27 -28.28 4.13 26.85
CA GLY A 27 -28.59 3.07 27.82
C GLY A 27 -30.00 2.48 27.65
N LYS A 28 -31.02 3.32 27.48
CA LYS A 28 -32.40 2.87 27.24
C LYS A 28 -32.56 2.10 25.93
N ARG A 29 -31.92 2.57 24.85
CA ARG A 29 -31.94 1.86 23.55
C ARG A 29 -31.27 0.49 23.68
N PHE A 30 -30.17 0.43 24.42
CA PHE A 30 -29.47 -0.81 24.70
C PHE A 30 -30.36 -1.81 25.45
N PHE A 31 -31.07 -1.35 26.48
CA PHE A 31 -32.04 -2.16 27.19
C PHE A 31 -33.14 -2.70 26.27
N ALA A 32 -33.71 -1.86 25.40
CA ALA A 32 -34.78 -2.28 24.50
C ALA A 32 -34.34 -3.46 23.61
N GLN A 33 -33.08 -3.47 23.19
CA GLN A 33 -32.46 -4.52 22.35
C GLN A 33 -32.18 -5.80 23.14
N VAL A 34 -31.69 -5.67 24.39
CA VAL A 34 -31.54 -6.79 25.31
C VAL A 34 -32.90 -7.48 25.56
N ARG A 35 -33.94 -6.68 25.82
CA ARG A 35 -35.30 -7.19 26.04
C ARG A 35 -35.87 -7.86 24.78
N GLU A 36 -35.68 -7.26 23.61
CA GLU A 36 -36.06 -7.86 22.32
C GLU A 36 -35.38 -9.23 22.12
N ALA A 37 -34.08 -9.32 22.41
CA ALA A 37 -33.33 -10.58 22.32
C ALA A 37 -33.85 -11.64 23.29
N CYS A 38 -34.12 -11.27 24.55
CA CYS A 38 -34.71 -12.18 25.52
C CYS A 38 -36.08 -12.70 25.06
N VAL A 39 -36.94 -11.83 24.51
CA VAL A 39 -38.28 -12.21 24.02
C VAL A 39 -38.18 -13.11 22.78
N ASP A 40 -37.37 -12.75 21.78
CA ASP A 40 -37.19 -13.53 20.55
C ASP A 40 -36.66 -14.93 20.82
N LYS A 41 -35.74 -15.06 21.78
CA LYS A 41 -35.12 -16.34 22.17
C LYS A 41 -35.87 -17.08 23.28
N GLY A 42 -36.98 -16.54 23.77
CA GLY A 42 -37.77 -17.16 24.84
C GLY A 42 -37.02 -17.28 26.18
N LEU A 43 -36.09 -16.38 26.46
CA LEU A 43 -35.30 -16.33 27.69
C LEU A 43 -36.06 -15.63 28.82
N GLY A 44 -35.60 -15.86 30.05
CA GLY A 44 -36.00 -15.04 31.20
C GLY A 44 -35.42 -13.62 31.13
N GLU A 45 -35.79 -12.81 32.13
CA GLU A 45 -35.22 -11.47 32.32
C GLU A 45 -33.72 -11.57 32.71
N VAL A 46 -32.97 -10.50 32.46
CA VAL A 46 -31.56 -10.40 32.87
C VAL A 46 -31.50 -10.26 34.39
N GLU A 47 -30.73 -11.14 35.05
CA GLU A 47 -30.63 -11.18 36.52
C GLU A 47 -29.28 -10.63 37.04
N LEU A 48 -28.30 -10.45 36.15
CA LEU A 48 -26.93 -10.01 36.49
C LEU A 48 -26.25 -9.29 35.31
N VAL A 49 -25.48 -8.24 35.59
CA VAL A 49 -24.68 -7.52 34.58
C VAL A 49 -23.21 -7.55 34.97
N VAL A 50 -22.35 -7.99 34.06
CA VAL A 50 -20.88 -8.01 34.25
C VAL A 50 -20.22 -7.15 33.17
N VAL A 51 -19.33 -6.26 33.57
CA VAL A 51 -18.62 -5.33 32.69
C VAL A 51 -17.11 -5.49 32.87
N THR A 52 -16.42 -5.92 31.82
CA THR A 52 -15.00 -6.33 31.83
C THR A 52 -14.05 -5.27 31.27
N GLY A 53 -14.26 -4.00 31.62
CA GLY A 53 -13.29 -2.91 31.41
C GLY A 53 -13.52 -2.03 30.17
N ASP A 54 -12.62 -1.05 30.04
CA ASP A 54 -12.59 -0.01 29.01
C ASP A 54 -13.91 0.75 28.88
N LEU A 55 -14.36 1.29 30.00
CA LEU A 55 -15.52 2.19 30.03
C LEU A 55 -15.21 3.51 29.32
N THR A 56 -13.97 3.98 29.41
CA THR A 56 -13.54 5.31 28.94
C THR A 56 -12.47 5.21 27.85
N GLU A 57 -12.19 6.32 27.15
CA GLU A 57 -11.08 6.38 26.18
C GLU A 57 -9.75 6.76 26.83
N SER A 58 -9.79 7.61 27.87
CA SER A 58 -8.58 8.16 28.47
C SER A 58 -8.72 8.48 29.96
N ALA A 59 -9.63 7.77 30.64
CA ALA A 59 -9.94 7.91 32.06
C ALA A 59 -10.27 9.35 32.51
N ARG A 60 -10.91 10.15 31.65
CA ARG A 60 -11.30 11.53 32.00
C ARG A 60 -12.57 11.52 32.83
N LYS A 61 -12.69 12.48 33.75
CA LYS A 61 -13.87 12.61 34.63
C LYS A 61 -15.20 12.66 33.86
N GLN A 62 -15.24 13.37 32.73
CA GLN A 62 -16.44 13.52 31.90
C GLN A 62 -16.83 12.21 31.17
N GLU A 63 -15.83 11.39 30.84
CA GLU A 63 -16.03 10.08 30.22
C GLU A 63 -16.68 9.13 31.23
N PHE A 64 -16.18 9.11 32.47
CA PHE A 64 -16.79 8.35 33.57
C PHE A 64 -18.19 8.86 33.96
N GLU A 65 -18.44 10.16 33.90
CA GLU A 65 -19.79 10.72 34.10
C GLU A 65 -20.78 10.23 33.01
N SER A 66 -20.30 10.11 31.77
CA SER A 66 -21.08 9.55 30.66
C SER A 66 -21.38 8.07 30.89
N ALA A 67 -20.37 7.28 31.27
CA ALA A 67 -20.54 5.88 31.65
C ALA A 67 -21.56 5.70 32.78
N ARG A 68 -21.47 6.53 33.84
CA ARG A 68 -22.41 6.51 34.97
C ARG A 68 -23.84 6.74 34.51
N ARG A 69 -24.09 7.78 33.71
CA ARG A 69 -25.43 8.09 33.18
C ARG A 69 -25.99 6.96 32.32
N PHE A 70 -25.15 6.30 31.52
CA PHE A 70 -25.53 5.12 30.75
C PHE A 70 -25.97 3.96 31.65
N PHE A 71 -25.17 3.60 32.65
CA PHE A 71 -25.51 2.48 33.54
C PHE A 71 -26.67 2.79 34.48
N GLU A 72 -26.86 4.03 34.91
CA GLU A 72 -28.03 4.43 35.71
C GLU A 72 -29.35 4.28 34.94
N ALA A 73 -29.35 4.62 33.65
CA ALA A 73 -30.48 4.35 32.78
C ALA A 73 -30.74 2.84 32.67
N LEU A 74 -29.69 2.04 32.50
CA LEU A 74 -29.80 0.59 32.40
C LEU A 74 -30.30 -0.07 33.70
N VAL A 75 -29.88 0.42 34.87
CA VAL A 75 -30.41 0.03 36.19
C VAL A 75 -31.91 0.26 36.24
N GLY A 76 -32.37 1.46 35.86
CA GLY A 76 -33.78 1.83 35.89
C GLY A 76 -34.65 0.96 34.96
N GLU A 77 -34.17 0.68 33.76
CA GLU A 77 -34.91 -0.10 32.77
C GLU A 77 -34.92 -1.61 33.06
N LEU A 78 -33.80 -2.18 33.53
CA LEU A 78 -33.72 -3.59 33.94
C LEU A 78 -34.45 -3.86 35.26
N GLY A 79 -34.71 -2.83 36.07
CA GLY A 79 -35.30 -2.99 37.40
C GLY A 79 -34.38 -3.74 38.39
N LEU A 80 -33.07 -3.77 38.12
CA LEU A 80 -32.09 -4.46 38.96
C LEU A 80 -31.54 -3.52 40.04
N ASP A 81 -31.21 -4.09 41.19
CA ASP A 81 -30.42 -3.37 42.20
C ASP A 81 -29.02 -3.06 41.67
N ARG A 82 -28.44 -1.91 42.06
CA ARG A 82 -27.08 -1.51 41.66
C ARG A 82 -26.05 -2.59 42.02
N GLY A 83 -26.26 -3.33 43.11
CA GLY A 83 -25.43 -4.47 43.51
C GLY A 83 -25.43 -5.67 42.56
N ARG A 84 -26.27 -5.70 41.52
CA ARG A 84 -26.29 -6.69 40.41
C ARG A 84 -25.36 -6.33 39.24
N PHE A 85 -24.71 -5.17 39.30
CA PHE A 85 -23.71 -4.76 38.33
C PHE A 85 -22.33 -5.04 38.91
N CYS A 86 -21.47 -5.72 38.15
CA CYS A 86 -20.09 -6.04 38.51
C CYS A 86 -19.15 -5.37 37.51
N PHE A 87 -18.23 -4.51 37.97
CA PHE A 87 -17.29 -3.78 37.11
C PHE A 87 -15.86 -4.20 37.37
N VAL A 88 -15.09 -4.34 36.30
CA VAL A 88 -13.63 -4.54 36.29
C VAL A 88 -13.00 -3.40 35.48
N PRO A 89 -11.89 -2.78 35.92
CA PRO A 89 -11.23 -1.73 35.14
C PRO A 89 -10.50 -2.30 33.93
N GLY A 90 -10.52 -1.57 32.81
CA GLY A 90 -9.63 -1.80 31.67
C GLY A 90 -8.44 -0.84 31.63
N ASN A 91 -7.51 -1.03 30.68
CA ASN A 91 -6.31 -0.20 30.59
C ASN A 91 -6.64 1.26 30.23
N HIS A 92 -7.72 1.51 29.47
CA HIS A 92 -8.18 2.86 29.17
C HIS A 92 -8.89 3.55 30.35
N ASP A 93 -9.27 2.79 31.39
CA ASP A 93 -9.83 3.32 32.63
C ASP A 93 -8.75 3.80 33.63
N VAL A 94 -7.47 3.57 33.30
CA VAL A 94 -6.31 4.06 34.05
C VAL A 94 -5.87 5.44 33.54
N SER A 95 -5.78 6.43 34.44
CA SER A 95 -5.40 7.78 34.03
C SER A 95 -3.89 7.95 33.84
N TRP A 96 -3.40 7.71 32.61
CA TRP A 96 -2.01 7.99 32.24
C TRP A 96 -1.63 9.47 32.42
N ALA A 97 -2.59 10.39 32.27
CA ALA A 97 -2.36 11.81 32.54
C ALA A 97 -2.04 12.08 34.02
N HIS A 98 -2.73 11.40 34.94
CA HIS A 98 -2.38 11.45 36.37
C HIS A 98 -1.03 10.80 36.65
N CYS A 99 -0.69 9.68 35.98
CA CYS A 99 0.63 9.07 36.11
C CYS A 99 1.76 10.05 35.72
N LYS A 100 1.63 10.71 34.57
CA LYS A 100 2.58 11.74 34.11
C LYS A 100 2.69 12.89 35.11
N ARG A 101 1.57 13.35 35.67
CA ARG A 101 1.55 14.40 36.70
C ARG A 101 2.29 13.98 37.96
N VAL A 102 2.07 12.77 38.46
CA VAL A 102 2.77 12.27 39.65
C VAL A 102 4.29 12.19 39.41
N ARG A 103 4.73 11.79 38.21
CA ARG A 103 6.16 11.77 37.85
C ARG A 103 6.75 13.17 37.75
N ILE A 104 6.04 14.13 37.16
CA ILE A 104 6.46 15.55 37.17
C ILE A 104 6.56 16.07 38.61
N ASN A 105 5.61 15.70 39.47
CA ASN A 105 5.66 16.07 40.88
C ASN A 105 6.84 15.41 41.61
N GLN A 106 7.30 14.23 41.19
CA GLN A 106 8.52 13.61 41.76
C GLN A 106 9.75 14.48 41.51
N GLU A 107 9.89 15.02 40.30
CA GLU A 107 11.00 15.93 39.96
C GLU A 107 10.92 17.26 40.72
N ILE A 108 9.71 17.75 41.00
CA ILE A 108 9.47 19.05 41.66
C ILE A 108 9.54 18.95 43.20
N GLU A 109 8.97 17.88 43.77
CA GLU A 109 8.84 17.67 45.21
C GLU A 109 9.95 16.75 45.78
N GLU A 110 10.80 16.18 44.93
CA GLU A 110 11.98 15.36 45.27
C GLU A 110 11.67 14.18 46.22
N PHE A 111 10.55 13.47 46.04
CA PHE A 111 10.26 12.24 46.79
C PHE A 111 10.83 10.98 46.12
N ASP A 112 11.06 9.93 46.92
CA ASP A 112 11.69 8.69 46.48
C ASP A 112 10.80 7.80 45.62
N ASP A 113 11.38 6.74 45.05
CA ASP A 113 10.67 5.81 44.17
C ASP A 113 9.57 5.01 44.90
N GLU A 114 9.67 4.83 46.22
CA GLU A 114 8.65 4.14 47.01
C GLU A 114 7.39 5.01 47.15
N GLU A 115 7.57 6.30 47.44
CA GLU A 115 6.49 7.28 47.44
C GLU A 115 5.92 7.52 46.03
N LEU A 116 6.76 7.43 44.99
CA LEU A 116 6.30 7.45 43.59
C LEU A 116 5.34 6.31 43.30
N GLU A 117 5.72 5.07 43.59
CA GLU A 117 4.87 3.90 43.34
C GLU A 117 3.56 3.98 44.15
N ARG A 118 3.64 4.43 45.41
CA ARG A 118 2.45 4.63 46.25
C ARG A 118 1.50 5.67 45.65
N ARG A 119 2.01 6.83 45.20
CA ARG A 119 1.20 7.89 44.61
C ARG A 119 0.65 7.49 43.24
N LEU A 120 1.44 6.80 42.40
CA LEU A 120 0.98 6.28 41.12
C LEU A 120 -0.19 5.30 41.33
N HIS A 121 -0.07 4.37 42.28
CA HIS A 121 -1.13 3.40 42.58
C HIS A 121 -2.44 4.08 43.00
N ILE A 122 -2.38 5.17 43.78
CA ILE A 122 -3.56 5.89 44.27
C ILE A 122 -4.17 6.79 43.18
N GLU A 123 -3.35 7.63 42.54
CA GLU A 123 -3.81 8.70 41.66
C GLU A 123 -4.33 8.19 40.31
N LYS A 124 -3.73 7.11 39.78
CA LYS A 124 -4.09 6.57 38.46
C LYS A 124 -5.50 5.99 38.43
N MET A 125 -5.94 5.39 39.55
CA MET A 125 -7.27 4.80 39.72
C MET A 125 -8.27 5.78 40.35
N GLY A 126 -7.86 7.01 40.67
CA GLY A 126 -8.71 8.01 41.32
C GLY A 126 -10.04 8.23 40.58
N PRO A 127 -10.04 8.49 39.25
CA PRO A 127 -11.26 8.63 38.45
C PRO A 127 -12.16 7.38 38.47
N TRP A 128 -11.56 6.18 38.30
CA TRP A 128 -12.27 4.89 38.35
C TRP A 128 -12.95 4.64 39.70
N ASN A 129 -12.22 4.86 40.79
CA ASN A 129 -12.74 4.71 42.15
C ASN A 129 -13.87 5.72 42.43
N GLY A 130 -13.75 6.94 41.90
CA GLY A 130 -14.81 7.94 41.92
C GLY A 130 -16.07 7.46 41.20
N PHE A 131 -15.94 6.90 40.00
CA PHE A 131 -17.06 6.30 39.26
C PHE A 131 -17.76 5.19 40.06
N LEU A 132 -17.01 4.26 40.66
CA LEU A 132 -17.60 3.19 41.45
C LEU A 132 -18.33 3.72 42.69
N ALA A 133 -17.75 4.70 43.39
CA ALA A 133 -18.39 5.32 44.54
C ALA A 133 -19.68 6.05 44.15
N ASP A 134 -19.67 6.78 43.04
CA ASP A 134 -20.85 7.48 42.53
C ASP A 134 -21.93 6.49 42.03
N PHE A 135 -21.51 5.39 41.39
CA PHE A 135 -22.43 4.38 40.87
C PHE A 135 -23.03 3.50 41.97
N TYR A 136 -22.30 3.11 43.02
CA TYR A 136 -22.90 2.31 44.09
C TYR A 136 -23.54 3.16 45.19
N GLY A 137 -23.19 4.45 45.27
CA GLY A 137 -23.59 5.36 46.34
C GLY A 137 -22.41 5.66 47.26
N ALA A 138 -22.18 6.95 47.54
CA ALA A 138 -21.02 7.41 48.29
C ALA A 138 -20.99 6.83 49.72
N GLY A 139 -20.21 5.77 49.94
CA GLY A 139 -19.81 5.27 51.25
C GLY A 139 -20.38 3.92 51.72
N GLU A 140 -21.28 3.28 50.96
CA GLU A 140 -21.78 1.93 51.28
C GLU A 140 -21.63 1.01 50.07
N ASP A 141 -20.67 0.08 50.11
CA ASP A 141 -20.66 -1.04 49.17
C ASP A 141 -21.98 -1.80 49.31
N PRO A 142 -22.65 -2.18 48.20
CA PRO A 142 -23.86 -2.99 48.26
C PRO A 142 -23.60 -4.24 49.09
N ALA A 143 -24.58 -4.72 49.86
CA ALA A 143 -24.40 -5.92 50.70
C ALA A 143 -23.95 -7.16 49.91
N THR A 144 -24.13 -7.15 48.58
CA THR A 144 -23.65 -8.17 47.65
C THR A 144 -22.16 -8.03 47.33
N ARG A 145 -21.58 -6.82 47.33
CA ARG A 145 -20.20 -6.51 46.97
C ARG A 145 -19.30 -6.43 48.20
N ARG A 146 -18.11 -7.03 48.12
CA ARG A 146 -17.12 -6.96 49.20
C ARG A 146 -15.70 -6.92 48.64
N SER A 147 -14.90 -5.99 49.16
CA SER A 147 -13.47 -5.93 48.86
C SER A 147 -12.71 -7.07 49.53
N LEU A 148 -11.77 -7.66 48.79
CA LEU A 148 -10.76 -8.58 49.30
C LEU A 148 -9.39 -7.89 49.48
N GLY A 149 -9.31 -6.58 49.21
CA GLY A 149 -8.06 -5.82 49.11
C GLY A 149 -7.35 -6.03 47.77
N GLN A 150 -6.29 -5.24 47.52
CA GLN A 150 -5.40 -5.39 46.35
C GLN A 150 -6.12 -5.38 44.98
N GLY A 151 -7.19 -4.58 44.85
CA GLY A 151 -7.96 -4.48 43.61
C GLY A 151 -8.97 -5.61 43.35
N ALA A 152 -9.12 -6.57 44.26
CA ALA A 152 -10.09 -7.66 44.13
C ALA A 152 -11.41 -7.42 44.88
N PHE A 153 -12.51 -7.79 44.24
CA PHE A 153 -13.85 -7.73 44.81
C PHE A 153 -14.65 -9.01 44.51
N VAL A 154 -15.55 -9.37 45.42
CA VAL A 154 -16.51 -10.46 45.23
C VAL A 154 -17.94 -9.94 45.38
N HIS A 155 -18.79 -10.34 44.44
CA HIS A 155 -20.22 -10.04 44.38
C HIS A 155 -21.02 -11.33 44.58
N ASP A 156 -21.69 -11.45 45.71
CA ASP A 156 -22.43 -12.65 46.11
C ASP A 156 -23.95 -12.48 45.97
N HIS A 157 -24.54 -13.24 45.06
CA HIS A 157 -25.97 -13.28 44.77
C HIS A 157 -26.58 -14.56 45.35
N ARG A 158 -26.95 -14.51 46.64
CA ARG A 158 -27.44 -15.67 47.43
C ARG A 158 -28.67 -16.34 46.82
N ASP A 159 -29.57 -15.55 46.26
CA ASP A 159 -30.80 -15.97 45.61
C ASP A 159 -30.54 -16.77 44.32
N LEU A 160 -29.50 -16.39 43.56
CA LEU A 160 -29.07 -17.11 42.36
C LEU A 160 -28.08 -18.24 42.66
N ARG A 161 -27.51 -18.25 43.88
CA ARG A 161 -26.30 -19.02 44.25
C ARG A 161 -25.14 -18.77 43.27
N VAL A 162 -24.97 -17.52 42.84
CA VAL A 162 -23.89 -17.08 41.94
C VAL A 162 -22.96 -16.13 42.70
N SER A 163 -21.65 -16.33 42.56
CA SER A 163 -20.60 -15.45 43.09
C SER A 163 -19.74 -14.98 41.93
N VAL A 164 -19.60 -13.66 41.76
CA VAL A 164 -18.74 -13.06 40.73
C VAL A 164 -17.51 -12.44 41.39
N ALA A 165 -16.31 -12.80 40.96
CA ALA A 165 -15.10 -12.12 41.38
C ALA A 165 -14.62 -11.16 40.30
N ALA A 166 -14.46 -9.89 40.65
CA ALA A 166 -13.88 -8.86 39.81
C ALA A 166 -12.42 -8.65 40.22
N LEU A 167 -11.50 -8.95 39.32
CA LEU A 167 -10.06 -8.84 39.56
C LEU A 167 -9.46 -7.71 38.71
N ASP A 168 -8.70 -6.83 39.35
CA ASP A 168 -7.95 -5.76 38.70
C ASP A 168 -6.71 -6.33 38.02
N SER A 169 -6.78 -6.47 36.69
CA SER A 169 -5.63 -6.83 35.86
C SER A 169 -4.82 -5.62 35.36
N CYS A 170 -5.23 -4.40 35.71
CA CYS A 170 -4.59 -3.14 35.33
C CYS A 170 -3.68 -2.60 36.45
N ALA A 171 -3.45 -3.39 37.50
CA ALA A 171 -2.69 -2.98 38.68
C ALA A 171 -1.27 -2.45 38.33
N ARG A 172 -0.64 -2.94 37.26
CA ARG A 172 0.67 -2.47 36.75
C ARG A 172 0.60 -1.48 35.58
N GLU A 173 -0.60 -1.20 35.08
CA GLU A 173 -0.81 -0.28 33.96
C GLU A 173 -0.41 1.15 34.38
N THR A 174 0.42 1.82 33.59
CA THR A 174 0.87 3.21 33.78
C THR A 174 1.17 3.86 32.42
N ASP A 175 1.59 5.13 32.43
CA ASP A 175 2.03 5.84 31.22
C ASP A 175 3.30 5.25 30.57
N ARG A 176 4.00 4.32 31.24
CA ARG A 176 5.26 3.71 30.79
C ARG A 176 5.25 2.18 30.77
N HIS A 177 4.24 1.56 31.35
CA HIS A 177 4.17 0.11 31.51
C HIS A 177 2.75 -0.32 31.19
N HIS A 178 2.63 -1.13 30.14
CA HIS A 178 1.36 -1.59 29.60
C HIS A 178 1.22 -3.10 29.78
N GLY A 179 -0.02 -3.58 29.86
CA GLY A 179 -0.34 -5.01 29.83
C GLY A 179 -0.96 -5.56 31.12
N GLY A 180 -1.56 -6.74 30.99
CA GLY A 180 -2.34 -7.35 32.05
C GLY A 180 -1.48 -8.03 33.12
N PHE A 181 -1.80 -7.80 34.40
CA PHE A 181 -1.11 -8.45 35.52
C PHE A 181 -2.04 -8.81 36.67
N ILE A 182 -1.99 -10.06 37.13
CA ILE A 182 -2.66 -10.50 38.37
C ILE A 182 -1.63 -10.83 39.45
N ALA A 183 -1.68 -10.11 40.57
CA ALA A 183 -0.80 -10.32 41.72
C ALA A 183 -1.14 -11.62 42.48
N GLU A 184 -0.12 -12.26 43.05
CA GLU A 184 -0.29 -13.46 43.88
C GLU A 184 -1.20 -13.22 45.09
N ALA A 185 -1.02 -12.09 45.79
CA ALA A 185 -1.87 -11.72 46.93
C ALA A 185 -3.35 -11.59 46.52
N GLN A 186 -3.61 -11.06 45.32
CA GLN A 186 -4.95 -10.91 44.76
C GLN A 186 -5.61 -12.29 44.51
N ALA A 187 -4.85 -13.22 43.93
CA ALA A 187 -5.28 -14.59 43.68
C ALA A 187 -5.52 -15.39 44.98
N GLN A 188 -4.57 -15.33 45.93
CA GLN A 188 -4.67 -16.02 47.20
C GLN A 188 -5.87 -15.54 48.05
N ALA A 189 -6.15 -14.23 48.05
CA ALA A 189 -7.29 -13.66 48.75
C ALA A 189 -8.61 -14.22 48.20
N LEU A 190 -8.76 -14.27 46.87
CA LEU A 190 -9.94 -14.83 46.22
C LEU A 190 -10.09 -16.33 46.49
N MET A 191 -9.01 -17.10 46.34
CA MET A 191 -9.02 -18.54 46.60
C MET A 191 -9.41 -18.86 48.04
N SER A 192 -8.87 -18.11 48.99
CA SER A 192 -9.21 -18.24 50.41
C SER A 192 -10.69 -17.99 50.65
N GLU A 193 -11.26 -16.98 49.99
CA GLU A 193 -12.67 -16.64 50.13
C GLU A 193 -13.59 -17.71 49.50
N TRP A 194 -13.35 -18.11 48.26
CA TRP A 194 -14.18 -19.10 47.56
C TRP A 194 -14.02 -20.54 48.08
N ARG A 195 -13.00 -20.81 48.92
CA ARG A 195 -12.81 -22.10 49.62
C ARG A 195 -13.58 -22.20 50.94
N ARG A 196 -14.12 -21.10 51.49
CA ARG A 196 -14.87 -21.11 52.75
C ARG A 196 -16.06 -22.07 52.69
N GLU A 197 -16.36 -22.70 53.82
CA GLU A 197 -17.48 -23.63 53.94
C GLU A 197 -18.80 -23.00 53.48
N GLY A 198 -19.60 -23.75 52.70
CA GLY A 198 -20.85 -23.27 52.11
C GLY A 198 -20.73 -22.63 50.71
N ARG A 199 -19.54 -22.21 50.27
CA ARG A 199 -19.32 -21.60 48.93
C ARG A 199 -18.98 -22.57 47.81
N ARG A 200 -18.72 -23.84 48.14
CA ARG A 200 -18.49 -24.90 47.13
C ARG A 200 -19.73 -25.22 46.29
N ALA A 201 -20.92 -24.92 46.82
CA ALA A 201 -22.20 -25.18 46.16
C ALA A 201 -22.71 -24.00 45.29
N TRP A 202 -21.87 -22.98 45.08
CA TRP A 202 -22.21 -21.78 44.32
C TRP A 202 -21.56 -21.82 42.94
N ILE A 203 -22.25 -21.25 41.96
CA ILE A 203 -21.71 -20.98 40.63
C ILE A 203 -20.75 -19.80 40.74
N LYS A 204 -19.52 -19.94 40.24
CA LYS A 204 -18.44 -18.96 40.37
C LYS A 204 -18.05 -18.44 39.00
N LEU A 205 -18.18 -17.12 38.82
CA LEU A 205 -17.77 -16.39 37.62
C LEU A 205 -16.59 -15.50 37.99
N LEU A 206 -15.51 -15.57 37.22
CA LEU A 206 -14.32 -14.74 37.37
C LEU A 206 -14.32 -13.70 36.26
N ALA A 207 -14.08 -12.43 36.56
CA ALA A 207 -14.06 -11.34 35.59
C ALA A 207 -12.72 -10.60 35.67
N VAL A 208 -12.07 -10.45 34.51
CA VAL A 208 -10.81 -9.70 34.28
C VAL A 208 -10.97 -8.86 33.01
N HIS A 209 -10.11 -7.86 32.76
CA HIS A 209 -10.14 -7.16 31.46
C HIS A 209 -9.25 -7.85 30.41
N HIS A 210 -7.93 -7.84 30.63
CA HIS A 210 -6.95 -8.43 29.71
C HIS A 210 -7.17 -9.93 29.39
N ASN A 211 -6.81 -10.33 28.16
CA ASN A 211 -6.97 -11.71 27.66
C ASN A 211 -6.13 -12.72 28.47
N PRO A 212 -6.74 -13.69 29.18
CA PRO A 212 -6.01 -14.64 30.00
C PRO A 212 -5.39 -15.81 29.20
N VAL A 213 -5.64 -15.88 27.88
CA VAL A 213 -5.18 -16.98 27.00
C VAL A 213 -3.89 -16.64 26.27
N ALA A 214 -3.76 -15.40 25.77
CA ALA A 214 -2.58 -14.95 25.04
C ALA A 214 -1.46 -14.56 26.01
N ASP A 215 -0.29 -15.19 25.87
CA ASP A 215 0.90 -14.73 26.58
C ASP A 215 1.66 -13.67 25.77
N CYS A 216 2.63 -13.03 26.43
CA CYS A 216 3.41 -11.96 25.83
C CYS A 216 4.17 -12.42 24.57
N GLU A 217 4.62 -13.68 24.52
CA GLU A 217 5.34 -14.20 23.34
C GLU A 217 4.42 -14.37 22.13
N ASP A 218 3.19 -14.85 22.33
CA ASP A 218 2.22 -15.04 21.26
C ASP A 218 1.73 -13.70 20.68
N ASN A 219 1.40 -12.72 21.53
CA ASN A 219 1.01 -11.37 21.07
C ASN A 219 2.17 -10.66 20.35
N LEU A 220 3.40 -10.78 20.84
CA LEU A 220 4.57 -10.19 20.19
C LEU A 220 4.82 -10.79 18.79
N ARG A 221 4.59 -12.11 18.59
CA ARG A 221 4.74 -12.73 17.25
C ARG A 221 3.69 -12.23 16.26
N GLU A 222 2.43 -12.16 16.64
CA GLU A 222 1.37 -11.63 15.76
C GLU A 222 1.60 -10.15 15.44
N TRP A 223 2.03 -9.37 16.43
CA TRP A 223 2.36 -7.95 16.27
C TRP A 223 3.55 -7.72 15.34
N VAL A 224 4.62 -8.52 15.45
CA VAL A 224 5.77 -8.46 14.53
C VAL A 224 5.36 -8.81 13.10
N GLY A 225 4.44 -9.78 12.91
CA GLY A 225 3.88 -10.11 11.61
C GLY A 225 3.09 -8.94 11.00
N TRP A 226 2.16 -8.37 11.77
CA TRP A 226 1.33 -7.23 11.34
C TRP A 226 2.16 -5.96 11.07
N LEU A 227 3.19 -5.67 11.88
CA LEU A 227 4.11 -4.57 11.60
C LEU A 227 4.92 -4.80 10.33
N GLY A 228 5.25 -6.05 9.99
CA GLY A 228 5.79 -6.41 8.69
C GLY A 228 4.84 -5.99 7.57
N ASP A 229 3.56 -6.34 7.69
CA ASP A 229 2.52 -6.01 6.71
C ASP A 229 2.27 -4.48 6.61
N GLN A 230 2.34 -3.75 7.73
CA GLN A 230 2.16 -2.28 7.75
C GLN A 230 3.42 -1.50 7.32
N ALA A 231 4.62 -2.04 7.55
CA ALA A 231 5.86 -1.48 7.03
C ALA A 231 5.93 -1.63 5.51
N GLU A 232 5.40 -2.73 4.96
CA GLU A 232 5.15 -2.87 3.52
C GLU A 232 4.08 -1.88 3.00
N ALA A 233 3.11 -1.48 3.84
CA ALA A 233 2.03 -0.56 3.49
C ALA A 233 2.30 0.95 3.76
N LYS A 234 3.42 1.32 4.40
CA LYS A 234 3.84 2.71 4.76
C LYS A 234 2.78 3.53 5.55
N THR A 235 2.02 2.91 6.46
CA THR A 235 0.81 3.49 7.08
C THR A 235 0.90 3.90 8.56
N LEU A 236 2.08 3.88 9.20
CA LEU A 236 2.15 4.04 10.66
C LEU A 236 2.36 5.50 11.13
N GLY A 237 1.33 6.07 11.74
CA GLY A 237 1.43 7.29 12.55
C GLY A 237 1.91 7.01 13.99
N LYS A 238 2.50 8.03 14.65
CA LYS A 238 3.05 7.92 16.02
C LYS A 238 2.04 7.43 17.07
N ASP A 239 0.78 7.84 16.97
CA ASP A 239 -0.27 7.46 17.93
C ASP A 239 -0.74 6.02 17.74
N ALA A 240 -0.71 5.50 16.50
CA ALA A 240 -1.01 4.10 16.20
C ALA A 240 0.06 3.18 16.81
N VAL A 241 1.34 3.54 16.67
CA VAL A 241 2.46 2.76 17.23
C VAL A 241 2.38 2.66 18.76
N LEU A 242 2.01 3.75 19.46
CA LEU A 242 1.87 3.75 20.92
C LEU A 242 0.64 2.95 21.39
N HIS A 243 -0.46 3.00 20.64
CA HIS A 243 -1.66 2.21 20.94
C HIS A 243 -1.40 0.70 20.77
N PHE A 244 -0.77 0.30 19.66
CA PHE A 244 -0.47 -1.10 19.39
C PHE A 244 0.68 -1.68 20.22
N ALA A 245 1.58 -0.84 20.74
CA ALA A 245 2.62 -1.28 21.67
C ALA A 245 2.04 -1.76 23.02
N ALA A 246 0.89 -1.23 23.44
CA ALA A 246 0.17 -1.69 24.62
C ALA A 246 -0.54 -3.04 24.36
N ASP A 247 -1.19 -3.20 23.22
CA ASP A 247 -1.84 -4.47 22.83
C ASP A 247 -0.83 -5.62 22.62
N ALA A 248 0.42 -5.29 22.30
CA ALA A 248 1.52 -6.24 22.17
C ALA A 248 2.03 -6.79 23.52
N THR A 249 1.72 -6.14 24.64
CA THR A 249 2.11 -6.60 25.98
C THR A 249 1.08 -7.60 26.52
N GLY A 250 1.44 -8.89 26.54
CA GLY A 250 0.54 -9.97 26.94
C GLY A 250 0.20 -10.02 28.44
N PHE A 251 -0.47 -11.10 28.88
CA PHE A 251 -0.95 -11.25 30.25
C PHE A 251 0.04 -11.97 31.17
N GLU A 252 0.58 -11.27 32.17
CA GLU A 252 1.43 -11.84 33.22
C GLU A 252 0.61 -12.37 34.41
N GLY A 253 0.92 -13.58 34.87
CA GLY A 253 0.21 -14.21 35.99
C GLY A 253 -0.95 -15.11 35.58
N ARG A 254 -1.03 -15.56 34.32
CA ARG A 254 -2.08 -16.49 33.82
C ARG A 254 -2.15 -17.78 34.62
N GLU A 255 -1.01 -18.27 35.10
CA GLU A 255 -0.91 -19.47 35.91
C GLU A 255 -1.69 -19.35 37.23
N ARG A 256 -1.83 -18.12 37.75
CA ARG A 256 -2.61 -17.82 38.95
C ARG A 256 -4.11 -17.86 38.68
N LEU A 257 -4.55 -17.39 37.50
CA LEU A 257 -5.95 -17.54 37.08
C LEU A 257 -6.32 -19.01 36.88
N HIS A 258 -5.42 -19.79 36.26
CA HIS A 258 -5.61 -21.24 36.16
C HIS A 258 -5.66 -21.90 37.55
N ALA A 259 -4.78 -21.50 38.47
CA ALA A 259 -4.80 -21.98 39.84
C ALA A 259 -6.11 -21.63 40.56
N ILE A 260 -6.61 -20.39 40.46
CA ILE A 260 -7.92 -19.97 41.01
C ILE A 260 -9.02 -20.87 40.44
N ALA A 261 -9.06 -21.04 39.12
CA ALA A 261 -10.08 -21.81 38.44
C ALA A 261 -10.09 -23.28 38.90
N GLU A 262 -8.91 -23.92 38.95
CA GLU A 262 -8.74 -25.31 39.38
C GLU A 262 -9.07 -25.49 40.87
N ASP A 263 -8.50 -24.65 41.73
CA ASP A 263 -8.57 -24.81 43.19
C ASP A 263 -9.91 -24.40 43.80
N THR A 264 -10.65 -23.54 43.11
CA THR A 264 -11.97 -23.08 43.55
C THR A 264 -13.11 -23.69 42.75
N GLN A 265 -12.80 -24.42 41.68
CA GLN A 265 -13.77 -24.95 40.72
C GLN A 265 -14.64 -23.84 40.14
N ALA A 266 -14.01 -22.78 39.62
CA ALA A 266 -14.72 -21.71 38.93
C ALA A 266 -15.34 -22.26 37.63
N GLN A 267 -16.53 -21.79 37.25
CA GLN A 267 -17.20 -22.28 36.05
C GLN A 267 -16.84 -21.45 34.81
N LEU A 268 -16.64 -20.14 35.00
CA LEU A 268 -16.50 -19.19 33.90
C LEU A 268 -15.43 -18.15 34.21
N VAL A 269 -14.59 -17.84 33.23
CA VAL A 269 -13.74 -16.65 33.20
C VAL A 269 -14.24 -15.74 32.08
N LEU A 270 -14.59 -14.52 32.44
CA LEU A 270 -15.08 -13.46 31.57
C LEU A 270 -13.94 -12.45 31.36
N HIS A 271 -13.68 -12.08 30.10
CA HIS A 271 -12.66 -11.09 29.77
C HIS A 271 -13.07 -10.11 28.66
N GLY A 272 -12.33 -8.99 28.59
CA GLY A 272 -12.39 -7.95 27.55
C GLY A 272 -11.11 -7.93 26.70
N HIS A 273 -10.59 -6.73 26.39
CA HIS A 273 -9.33 -6.37 25.70
C HIS A 273 -9.11 -6.95 24.29
N VAL A 274 -9.77 -8.06 23.93
CA VAL A 274 -9.71 -8.66 22.60
C VAL A 274 -10.86 -8.14 21.76
N HIS A 275 -10.52 -7.31 20.78
CA HIS A 275 -11.46 -6.71 19.85
C HIS A 275 -12.00 -7.69 18.79
N ALA A 276 -11.61 -8.98 18.88
CA ALA A 276 -11.90 -10.03 17.91
C ALA A 276 -12.95 -11.06 18.39
N ALA A 277 -14.11 -11.12 17.73
CA ALA A 277 -15.20 -12.09 17.91
C ALA A 277 -14.83 -13.56 17.58
N GLY A 278 -13.68 -13.78 16.90
CA GLY A 278 -13.23 -15.07 16.37
C GLY A 278 -12.58 -16.03 17.37
N HIS A 279 -12.27 -15.59 18.60
CA HIS A 279 -11.78 -16.52 19.61
C HIS A 279 -12.95 -17.39 20.09
N ALA A 280 -12.99 -18.63 19.60
CA ALA A 280 -13.92 -19.63 20.09
C ALA A 280 -13.73 -19.77 21.62
N PRO A 281 -14.82 -19.84 22.41
CA PRO A 281 -14.71 -20.09 23.85
C PRO A 281 -13.76 -21.25 24.13
N TRP A 282 -12.83 -21.01 25.04
CA TRP A 282 -11.78 -21.98 25.38
C TRP A 282 -12.09 -22.65 26.71
N SER A 283 -11.68 -23.92 26.88
CA SER A 283 -11.85 -24.63 28.15
C SER A 283 -10.51 -24.95 28.80
N TRP A 284 -10.36 -24.63 30.09
CA TRP A 284 -9.29 -25.20 30.90
C TRP A 284 -9.72 -26.60 31.36
N ARG A 285 -9.11 -27.60 30.69
CA ARG A 285 -9.33 -29.07 30.80
C ARG A 285 -10.75 -29.55 30.40
N ARG A 286 -10.79 -30.59 29.56
CA ARG A 286 -12.02 -31.21 29.04
C ARG A 286 -12.40 -32.45 29.87
N GLY A 287 -13.63 -32.53 30.38
CA GLY A 287 -14.23 -33.79 30.87
C GLY A 287 -13.87 -34.26 32.29
N ILE A 288 -13.42 -33.38 33.21
CA ILE A 288 -13.12 -33.71 34.62
C ILE A 288 -13.71 -32.64 35.55
N LYS A 289 -13.98 -32.94 36.83
CA LYS A 289 -14.32 -31.94 37.87
C LYS A 289 -13.30 -30.79 37.83
N GLY A 290 -13.74 -29.57 37.52
CA GLY A 290 -12.87 -28.38 37.36
C GLY A 290 -12.87 -27.73 35.96
N GLN A 291 -13.67 -28.21 35.01
CA GLN A 291 -13.82 -27.59 33.68
C GLN A 291 -14.29 -26.13 33.79
N THR A 292 -13.42 -25.21 33.36
CA THR A 292 -13.69 -23.76 33.35
C THR A 292 -13.74 -23.26 31.91
N GLN A 293 -14.81 -22.55 31.53
CA GLN A 293 -14.91 -21.92 30.22
C GLN A 293 -14.36 -20.49 30.27
N VAL A 294 -13.64 -20.06 29.25
CA VAL A 294 -13.10 -18.71 29.11
C VAL A 294 -13.83 -18.03 27.94
N VAL A 295 -14.45 -16.87 28.22
CA VAL A 295 -15.36 -16.20 27.29
C VAL A 295 -15.08 -14.69 27.24
N GLY A 296 -14.72 -14.20 26.05
CA GLY A 296 -14.56 -12.78 25.77
C GLY A 296 -15.90 -12.06 25.53
N ALA A 297 -15.99 -10.78 25.87
CA ALA A 297 -17.17 -9.94 25.60
C ALA A 297 -17.23 -9.41 24.16
N GLY A 298 -16.07 -9.29 23.49
CA GLY A 298 -15.91 -8.44 22.31
C GLY A 298 -15.99 -6.95 22.67
N SER A 299 -16.07 -6.07 21.67
CA SER A 299 -16.11 -4.62 21.89
C SER A 299 -17.50 -4.02 21.63
N CYS A 300 -17.98 -3.14 22.52
CA CYS A 300 -19.34 -2.59 22.47
C CYS A 300 -19.42 -1.15 21.95
N GLY A 301 -18.33 -0.37 22.05
CA GLY A 301 -18.34 1.08 21.78
C GLY A 301 -17.33 1.60 20.76
N LEU A 302 -16.44 0.74 20.25
CA LEU A 302 -15.46 1.13 19.23
C LEU A 302 -16.11 1.39 17.86
N LEU A 303 -15.49 2.29 17.08
CA LEU A 303 -15.82 2.50 15.67
C LEU A 303 -15.26 1.35 14.82
N GLU A 304 -15.92 1.04 13.71
CA GLU A 304 -15.61 -0.12 12.85
C GLU A 304 -14.16 -0.13 12.36
N HIS A 305 -13.56 1.03 12.11
CA HIS A 305 -12.15 1.17 11.70
C HIS A 305 -11.13 0.95 12.82
N LYS A 306 -11.57 0.83 14.08
CA LYS A 306 -10.71 0.57 15.25
C LYS A 306 -10.72 -0.91 15.68
N LEU A 307 -11.47 -1.77 14.98
CA LEU A 307 -11.53 -3.20 15.26
C LEU A 307 -10.57 -3.95 14.32
N PRO A 308 -9.82 -4.98 14.79
CA PRO A 308 -8.93 -5.76 13.95
C PRO A 308 -9.72 -6.61 12.94
N GLY A 309 -9.68 -6.26 11.65
CA GLY A 309 -10.44 -6.94 10.59
C GLY A 309 -11.92 -6.55 10.56
N GLU A 310 -12.79 -7.37 9.95
CA GLU A 310 -14.25 -7.14 9.85
C GLU A 310 -15.01 -7.56 11.14
N GLN A 311 -14.43 -7.32 12.31
CA GLN A 311 -15.02 -7.75 13.58
C GLN A 311 -16.21 -6.86 13.95
N PRO A 312 -17.37 -7.42 14.33
CA PRO A 312 -18.53 -6.60 14.68
C PRO A 312 -18.44 -6.07 16.11
N VAL A 313 -18.97 -4.87 16.31
CA VAL A 313 -19.33 -4.40 17.66
C VAL A 313 -20.40 -5.33 18.23
N MET A 314 -20.29 -5.74 19.49
CA MET A 314 -21.15 -6.78 20.04
C MET A 314 -21.39 -6.67 21.54
N PHE A 315 -22.43 -7.36 22.00
CA PHE A 315 -22.61 -7.77 23.40
C PHE A 315 -23.11 -9.21 23.44
N GLN A 316 -23.14 -9.82 24.62
CA GLN A 316 -23.65 -11.18 24.75
C GLN A 316 -24.51 -11.42 25.99
N LEU A 317 -25.47 -12.33 25.83
CA LEU A 317 -26.30 -12.89 26.88
C LEU A 317 -25.83 -14.31 27.18
N LEU A 318 -25.51 -14.58 28.44
CA LEU A 318 -25.05 -15.88 28.93
C LEU A 318 -26.17 -16.52 29.73
N VAL A 319 -26.70 -17.63 29.24
CA VAL A 319 -27.78 -18.37 29.90
C VAL A 319 -27.16 -19.59 30.56
N LEU A 320 -27.17 -19.60 31.89
CA LEU A 320 -26.65 -20.72 32.67
C LEU A 320 -27.79 -21.71 32.92
N ASP A 321 -27.65 -22.96 32.47
CA ASP A 321 -28.57 -24.05 32.78
C ASP A 321 -27.90 -25.12 33.67
N PRO A 322 -28.03 -24.99 34.99
CA PRO A 322 -27.50 -25.95 35.95
C PRO A 322 -28.07 -27.37 35.82
N ALA A 323 -29.28 -27.52 35.26
CA ALA A 323 -29.92 -28.82 35.13
C ALA A 323 -29.40 -29.59 33.90
N ALA A 324 -29.15 -28.86 32.80
CA ALA A 324 -28.58 -29.43 31.58
C ALA A 324 -27.05 -29.56 31.64
N HIS A 325 -26.39 -28.95 32.63
CA HIS A 325 -24.94 -28.78 32.65
C HIS A 325 -24.42 -27.99 31.44
N GLU A 326 -25.16 -26.96 31.02
CA GLU A 326 -24.89 -26.20 29.80
C GLU A 326 -24.80 -24.69 30.08
N LEU A 327 -23.95 -24.02 29.31
CA LEU A 327 -23.91 -22.58 29.12
C LEU A 327 -24.32 -22.29 27.67
N ASN A 328 -25.38 -21.50 27.48
CA ASN A 328 -25.76 -21.01 26.17
C ASN A 328 -25.33 -19.54 26.00
N ILE A 329 -24.51 -19.28 24.98
CA ILE A 329 -24.00 -17.95 24.65
C ILE A 329 -24.75 -17.41 23.44
N LEU A 330 -25.48 -16.32 23.65
CA LEU A 330 -26.18 -15.58 22.60
C LEU A 330 -25.45 -14.27 22.34
N ARG A 331 -24.79 -14.19 21.18
CA ARG A 331 -24.11 -12.97 20.76
C ARG A 331 -25.03 -12.11 19.92
N ARG A 332 -24.99 -10.82 20.21
CA ARG A 332 -25.72 -9.79 19.50
C ARG A 332 -24.71 -8.83 18.91
N VAL A 333 -24.69 -8.74 17.60
CA VAL A 333 -23.77 -7.89 16.83
C VAL A 333 -24.50 -6.64 16.39
N TRP A 334 -23.87 -5.49 16.56
CA TRP A 334 -24.39 -4.23 16.10
C TRP A 334 -24.42 -4.24 14.58
N GLU A 335 -25.63 -4.17 14.04
CA GLU A 335 -25.85 -4.00 12.62
C GLU A 335 -26.30 -2.54 12.43
N PRO A 336 -25.40 -1.64 11.97
CA PRO A 336 -25.65 -0.20 11.84
C PRO A 336 -26.88 0.13 11.00
N ARG A 337 -27.34 -0.85 10.23
CA ARG A 337 -28.41 -0.67 9.27
C ARG A 337 -29.71 -1.35 9.71
N ALA A 338 -29.68 -2.34 10.60
CA ALA A 338 -30.88 -2.99 11.12
C ALA A 338 -31.67 -2.05 12.04
N ARG A 339 -32.97 -2.34 12.22
CA ARG A 339 -33.88 -1.57 13.06
C ARG A 339 -34.52 -2.49 14.09
N ALA A 340 -34.56 -2.05 15.34
CA ALA A 340 -35.32 -2.74 16.37
C ALA A 340 -36.80 -2.80 15.96
N ALA A 341 -37.49 -3.89 16.29
CA ALA A 341 -38.90 -4.02 15.97
C ALA A 341 -39.72 -2.84 16.55
N GLY A 342 -40.35 -2.05 15.66
CA GLY A 342 -41.14 -0.88 16.05
C GLY A 342 -40.37 0.46 16.10
N SER A 343 -39.06 0.47 15.84
CA SER A 343 -38.25 1.70 15.75
C SER A 343 -37.99 2.14 14.31
N VAL A 344 -37.88 3.45 14.10
CA VAL A 344 -37.52 4.08 12.83
C VAL A 344 -36.04 4.50 12.78
N GLU A 345 -35.35 4.49 13.91
CA GLU A 345 -33.91 4.79 14.02
C GLU A 345 -33.06 3.62 13.51
N LEU A 346 -31.98 3.94 12.80
CA LEU A 346 -31.04 2.97 12.23
C LEU A 346 -29.97 2.58 13.26
N GLY A 347 -29.57 1.32 13.22
CA GLY A 347 -28.60 0.76 14.13
C GLY A 347 -29.30 -0.03 15.23
N THR A 348 -29.21 -1.35 15.15
CA THR A 348 -29.64 -2.21 16.24
C THR A 348 -28.73 -3.42 16.34
N PHE A 349 -28.65 -4.01 17.52
CA PHE A 349 -27.98 -5.30 17.63
C PHE A 349 -28.89 -6.41 17.11
N VAL A 350 -28.37 -7.25 16.23
CA VAL A 350 -29.03 -8.43 15.66
C VAL A 350 -28.30 -9.69 16.11
N ASP A 351 -28.85 -10.87 15.84
CA ASP A 351 -28.14 -12.12 16.14
C ASP A 351 -26.86 -12.23 15.32
N ASP A 352 -25.78 -12.66 15.96
CA ASP A 352 -24.52 -12.95 15.30
C ASP A 352 -24.71 -14.03 14.22
N PRO A 353 -24.52 -13.72 12.92
CA PRO A 353 -24.70 -14.69 11.85
C PRO A 353 -23.68 -15.84 11.89
N ALA A 354 -22.57 -15.68 12.62
CA ALA A 354 -21.56 -16.71 12.82
C ALA A 354 -21.98 -17.78 13.83
N ILE A 355 -23.02 -17.52 14.64
CA ILE A 355 -23.52 -18.45 15.65
C ILE A 355 -24.82 -19.13 15.17
N PRO A 356 -24.99 -20.45 15.36
CA PRO A 356 -26.22 -21.15 15.02
C PRO A 356 -27.47 -20.50 15.62
N ARG A 357 -28.60 -20.57 14.90
CA ARG A 357 -29.91 -20.12 15.39
C ARG A 357 -30.29 -20.91 16.64
N GLY A 358 -30.04 -20.31 17.81
CA GLY A 358 -30.21 -20.94 19.13
C GLY A 358 -29.11 -20.59 20.13
N GLY A 359 -27.99 -20.03 19.67
CA GLY A 359 -26.82 -19.71 20.49
C GLY A 359 -25.77 -20.83 20.49
N LEU A 360 -24.60 -20.53 21.05
CA LEU A 360 -23.51 -21.49 21.21
C LEU A 360 -23.65 -22.19 22.56
N VAL A 361 -23.93 -23.48 22.53
CA VAL A 361 -24.09 -24.32 23.74
C VAL A 361 -22.76 -24.96 24.10
N LEU A 362 -22.32 -24.81 25.34
CA LEU A 362 -21.07 -25.35 25.89
C LEU A 362 -21.35 -26.15 27.17
N ASP A 363 -20.64 -27.26 27.36
CA ASP A 363 -20.69 -28.02 28.61
C ASP A 363 -20.08 -27.20 29.77
N LEU A 364 -20.79 -27.19 30.90
CA LEU A 364 -20.40 -26.51 32.14
C LEU A 364 -20.59 -27.42 33.37
N GLY A 365 -19.54 -27.60 34.15
CA GLY A 365 -19.60 -28.38 35.39
C GLY A 365 -20.16 -27.58 36.56
N PHE A 366 -21.45 -27.73 36.88
CA PHE A 366 -22.08 -27.11 38.05
C PHE A 366 -21.98 -27.97 39.33
N PRO A 367 -21.98 -27.35 40.53
CA PRO A 367 -22.11 -28.06 41.81
C PRO A 367 -23.49 -28.73 41.98
N GLU A 368 -23.56 -29.90 42.62
CA GLU A 368 -24.83 -30.61 42.88
C GLU A 368 -25.83 -29.77 43.71
N GLY A 369 -27.09 -29.65 43.26
CA GLY A 369 -28.21 -29.10 44.05
C GLY A 369 -28.78 -27.72 43.65
N VAL A 370 -28.70 -27.32 42.38
CA VAL A 370 -29.27 -26.05 41.85
C VAL A 370 -30.54 -26.32 41.03
N MET A 371 -31.70 -25.74 41.36
CA MET A 371 -33.03 -25.98 40.72
C MET A 371 -33.59 -24.76 39.93
N SER A 372 -34.40 -25.02 38.89
CA SER A 372 -34.85 -24.06 37.83
C SER A 372 -36.32 -23.54 37.93
N PRO A 373 -36.69 -22.37 37.32
CA PRO A 373 -38.09 -21.93 37.07
C PRO A 373 -38.56 -22.00 35.56
N ARG A 374 -39.90 -22.00 35.33
CA ARG A 374 -40.66 -22.40 34.08
C ARG A 374 -41.00 -21.27 33.05
N PRO A 375 -41.25 -21.56 31.74
CA PRO A 375 -41.69 -20.59 30.71
C PRO A 375 -43.13 -20.74 30.12
N ARG A 376 -43.60 -19.73 29.32
CA ARG A 376 -44.90 -19.62 28.57
C ARG A 376 -44.68 -19.19 27.07
N PRO A 377 -45.64 -19.37 26.12
CA PRO A 377 -45.39 -19.16 24.67
C PRO A 377 -46.18 -18.02 23.97
N SER A 378 -45.73 -17.59 22.77
CA SER A 378 -46.45 -16.70 21.81
C SER A 378 -46.12 -16.97 20.32
N SER A 379 -47.03 -16.61 19.39
CA SER A 379 -47.06 -16.91 17.93
C SER A 379 -47.09 -15.66 17.01
N GLY A 380 -46.77 -15.81 15.71
CA GLY A 380 -46.85 -14.73 14.68
C GLY A 380 -47.13 -15.21 13.23
N PRO A 381 -47.47 -14.30 12.26
CA PRO A 381 -48.26 -14.61 11.04
C PRO A 381 -47.54 -14.48 9.65
N GLN A 382 -48.25 -14.85 8.55
CA GLN A 382 -47.76 -15.17 7.17
C GLN A 382 -48.41 -14.29 6.05
N VAL A 383 -47.76 -14.11 4.87
CA VAL A 383 -48.28 -13.34 3.68
C VAL A 383 -48.17 -14.09 2.32
N ASP A 384 -49.04 -13.73 1.36
CA ASP A 384 -49.49 -14.37 0.09
C ASP A 384 -48.53 -14.33 -1.14
N ARG A 385 -48.65 -15.30 -2.08
CA ARG A 385 -47.64 -15.76 -3.09
C ARG A 385 -47.91 -15.45 -4.60
N SER A 386 -48.99 -14.78 -5.03
CA SER A 386 -49.43 -14.77 -6.47
C SER A 386 -48.83 -13.69 -7.43
N PHE A 387 -48.61 -12.43 -7.01
CA PHE A 387 -48.15 -11.32 -7.88
C PHE A 387 -46.69 -11.46 -8.37
N LEU A 388 -45.79 -11.91 -7.49
CA LEU A 388 -44.34 -11.96 -7.75
C LEU A 388 -43.96 -12.96 -8.85
N GLY A 389 -44.74 -14.03 -9.02
CA GLY A 389 -44.51 -15.03 -10.06
C GLY A 389 -44.66 -14.45 -11.46
N GLU A 390 -45.74 -13.71 -11.71
CA GLU A 390 -46.01 -13.08 -13.02
C GLU A 390 -45.00 -11.96 -13.33
N TYR A 391 -44.64 -11.16 -12.31
CA TYR A 391 -43.62 -10.11 -12.42
C TYR A 391 -42.28 -10.64 -12.95
N ARG A 392 -41.79 -11.74 -12.35
CA ARG A 392 -40.50 -12.36 -12.74
C ARG A 392 -40.55 -12.97 -14.12
N MET A 393 -41.65 -13.65 -14.46
CA MET A 393 -41.82 -14.30 -15.76
C MET A 393 -41.74 -13.29 -16.92
N ARG A 394 -42.38 -12.12 -16.77
CA ARG A 394 -42.43 -11.10 -17.83
C ARG A 394 -41.11 -10.35 -18.02
N LEU A 395 -40.33 -10.17 -16.96
CA LEU A 395 -39.12 -9.35 -16.97
C LEU A 395 -37.81 -10.15 -17.16
N CYS A 396 -37.83 -11.48 -17.11
CA CYS A 396 -36.64 -12.33 -17.20
C CYS A 396 -35.81 -12.16 -18.48
N GLY A 397 -36.46 -11.77 -19.60
CA GLY A 397 -35.80 -11.54 -20.89
C GLY A 397 -35.07 -10.18 -21.00
N ARG A 398 -35.31 -9.23 -20.08
CA ARG A 398 -34.78 -7.87 -20.18
C ARG A 398 -33.28 -7.84 -19.86
N HIS A 399 -32.55 -6.98 -20.57
CA HIS A 399 -31.10 -6.77 -20.43
C HIS A 399 -30.25 -8.06 -20.58
N ARG A 400 -30.78 -9.09 -21.28
CA ARG A 400 -30.07 -10.37 -21.47
C ARG A 400 -28.86 -10.26 -22.39
N ILE A 401 -28.89 -9.36 -23.37
CA ILE A 401 -27.84 -9.20 -24.37
C ILE A 401 -26.87 -8.10 -23.91
N TRP A 402 -25.56 -8.34 -24.07
CA TRP A 402 -24.55 -7.32 -23.86
C TRP A 402 -24.49 -6.38 -25.06
N GLU A 403 -24.95 -5.14 -24.88
CA GLU A 403 -24.90 -4.11 -25.91
C GLU A 403 -23.55 -3.37 -25.86
N LEU A 404 -22.71 -3.57 -26.86
CA LEU A 404 -21.54 -2.73 -27.13
C LEU A 404 -22.02 -1.31 -27.47
N GLY A 405 -22.11 -0.44 -26.48
CA GLY A 405 -22.60 0.93 -26.64
C GLY A 405 -21.76 1.73 -27.64
N ALA A 406 -22.43 2.58 -28.43
CA ALA A 406 -21.97 3.67 -29.33
C ALA A 406 -20.79 3.45 -30.31
N VAL A 407 -19.93 2.46 -30.11
CA VAL A 407 -18.72 2.25 -30.89
C VAL A 407 -19.12 1.68 -32.25
N HIS A 408 -19.02 2.51 -33.29
CA HIS A 408 -19.25 2.08 -34.66
C HIS A 408 -18.15 1.11 -35.08
N LEU A 409 -18.46 -0.18 -34.99
CA LEU A 409 -17.63 -1.25 -35.49
C LEU A 409 -17.76 -1.28 -37.00
N GLY A 410 -16.64 -1.25 -37.71
CA GLY A 410 -16.59 -1.43 -39.15
C GLY A 410 -17.19 -2.77 -39.61
N ALA A 411 -17.01 -3.09 -40.90
CA ALA A 411 -17.83 -4.01 -41.71
C ALA A 411 -18.04 -5.49 -41.25
N ARG A 412 -17.55 -5.95 -40.09
CA ARG A 412 -17.87 -7.28 -39.54
C ARG A 412 -18.72 -7.15 -38.28
N ARG A 413 -19.97 -7.65 -38.33
CA ARG A 413 -20.86 -7.71 -37.16
C ARG A 413 -20.28 -8.70 -36.14
N PRO A 414 -19.92 -8.26 -34.92
CA PRO A 414 -19.50 -9.16 -33.86
C PRO A 414 -20.66 -10.01 -33.38
N ALA A 415 -20.36 -11.15 -32.73
CA ALA A 415 -21.35 -11.88 -31.96
C ALA A 415 -21.93 -10.99 -30.84
N THR A 416 -23.20 -11.18 -30.51
CA THR A 416 -23.89 -10.49 -29.40
C THR A 416 -23.98 -11.44 -28.20
N PRO A 417 -22.98 -11.44 -27.30
CA PRO A 417 -22.98 -12.36 -26.16
C PRO A 417 -24.03 -11.99 -25.11
N ALA A 418 -24.34 -12.94 -24.23
CA ALA A 418 -25.18 -12.68 -23.07
C ALA A 418 -24.45 -11.75 -22.08
N LEU A 419 -25.17 -10.81 -21.45
CA LEU A 419 -24.61 -9.90 -20.44
C LEU A 419 -23.99 -10.68 -19.27
N ASP A 420 -24.66 -11.76 -18.86
CA ASP A 420 -24.22 -12.63 -17.77
C ASP A 420 -22.87 -13.32 -18.05
N ASP A 421 -22.54 -13.55 -19.33
CA ASP A 421 -21.28 -14.17 -19.75
C ASP A 421 -20.14 -13.16 -19.89
N MET A 422 -20.45 -11.86 -20.02
CA MET A 422 -19.49 -10.79 -20.26
C MET A 422 -19.18 -9.95 -19.02
N TYR A 423 -19.99 -10.08 -17.97
CA TYR A 423 -19.92 -9.18 -16.83
C TYR A 423 -18.75 -9.53 -15.90
N VAL A 424 -17.84 -8.56 -15.72
CA VAL A 424 -16.81 -8.59 -14.68
C VAL A 424 -17.30 -7.74 -13.49
N PRO A 425 -17.33 -8.28 -12.26
CA PRO A 425 -17.84 -7.56 -11.10
C PRO A 425 -17.10 -6.25 -10.83
N LEU A 426 -17.83 -5.14 -10.70
CA LEU A 426 -17.23 -3.85 -10.33
C LEU A 426 -16.94 -3.79 -8.83
N ARG A 427 -15.78 -3.22 -8.49
CA ARG A 427 -15.44 -2.84 -7.12
C ARG A 427 -15.96 -1.43 -6.83
N LEU A 428 -16.57 -1.27 -5.66
CA LEU A 428 -17.12 -0.02 -5.17
C LEU A 428 -16.40 0.35 -3.86
N GLY A 429 -15.94 1.59 -3.74
CA GLY A 429 -15.18 2.07 -2.58
C GLY A 429 -15.57 3.49 -2.18
N ALA A 430 -14.98 3.98 -1.08
CA ALA A 430 -15.05 5.40 -0.72
C ALA A 430 -14.31 6.26 -1.77
N HIS A 431 -14.63 7.56 -1.82
CA HIS A 431 -14.04 8.50 -2.77
C HIS A 431 -12.50 8.48 -2.68
N GLN A 432 -11.83 8.23 -3.82
CA GLN A 432 -10.36 8.17 -3.91
C GLN A 432 -9.82 9.43 -4.59
N GLU A 433 -8.73 9.99 -4.04
CA GLU A 433 -7.90 10.96 -4.75
C GLU A 433 -7.17 10.26 -5.92
N LEU A 434 -7.19 10.89 -7.11
CA LEU A 434 -6.83 10.31 -8.41
C LEU A 434 -5.37 9.80 -8.56
N ASP A 435 -4.48 10.04 -7.61
CA ASP A 435 -3.03 9.82 -7.76
C ASP A 435 -2.51 8.49 -7.16
N GLU A 436 -3.34 7.70 -6.46
CA GLU A 436 -2.95 6.36 -5.96
C GLU A 436 -3.99 5.30 -6.33
N VAL A 437 -3.67 4.43 -7.31
CA VAL A 437 -4.44 3.22 -7.58
C VAL A 437 -4.19 2.22 -6.44
N LYS A 438 -4.83 2.42 -5.29
CA LYS A 438 -4.96 1.38 -4.27
C LYS A 438 -6.18 0.54 -4.62
N PRO A 439 -6.04 -0.79 -4.85
CA PRO A 439 -7.17 -1.68 -5.04
C PRO A 439 -7.93 -1.90 -3.71
N GLY A 440 -8.54 -0.85 -3.18
CA GLY A 440 -9.42 -0.88 -2.02
C GLY A 440 -10.85 -0.60 -2.46
N GLY A 441 -11.62 -1.66 -2.71
CA GLY A 441 -13.03 -1.54 -3.07
C GLY A 441 -13.67 -2.91 -3.06
N GLU A 442 -14.89 -2.98 -2.55
CA GLU A 442 -15.62 -4.22 -2.41
C GLU A 442 -16.56 -4.46 -3.58
N VAL A 443 -16.70 -5.72 -3.98
CA VAL A 443 -17.76 -6.10 -4.89
C VAL A 443 -19.08 -6.14 -4.10
N ILE A 444 -19.92 -5.14 -4.29
CA ILE A 444 -21.30 -5.19 -3.78
C ILE A 444 -22.10 -6.09 -4.70
N THR A 445 -22.33 -7.30 -4.24
CA THR A 445 -23.16 -8.27 -4.95
C THR A 445 -24.64 -7.93 -4.82
N PRO A 446 -25.50 -8.37 -5.77
CA PRO A 446 -26.91 -8.02 -5.75
C PRO A 446 -27.64 -8.57 -4.51
N TYR A 447 -27.18 -9.68 -3.94
CA TYR A 447 -27.74 -10.21 -2.69
C TYR A 447 -27.33 -9.40 -1.45
N ARG A 448 -26.10 -8.87 -1.41
CA ARG A 448 -25.68 -7.92 -0.34
C ARG A 448 -26.52 -6.65 -0.39
N LEU A 449 -27.03 -6.23 -1.56
CA LEU A 449 -27.97 -5.10 -1.65
C LEU A 449 -29.21 -5.31 -0.78
N LEU A 450 -29.77 -6.52 -0.73
CA LEU A 450 -30.98 -6.81 0.06
C LEU A 450 -30.76 -6.66 1.57
N GLN A 451 -29.50 -6.72 2.02
CA GLN A 451 -29.08 -6.53 3.41
C GLN A 451 -28.75 -5.06 3.73
N ARG A 452 -28.72 -4.15 2.73
CA ARG A 452 -28.41 -2.73 2.94
C ARG A 452 -29.64 -1.98 3.41
N HIS A 453 -29.52 -1.03 4.35
CA HIS A 453 -30.67 -0.25 4.81
C HIS A 453 -30.62 1.24 4.43
N ARG A 454 -29.48 1.74 3.92
CA ARG A 454 -29.40 3.05 3.28
C ARG A 454 -29.54 2.90 1.78
N ASN A 455 -30.19 3.87 1.14
CA ASN A 455 -30.18 3.96 -0.31
C ASN A 455 -28.74 4.16 -0.78
N LEU A 456 -28.40 3.69 -1.97
CA LEU A 456 -27.03 3.67 -2.47
C LEU A 456 -26.92 4.56 -3.70
N LEU A 457 -25.99 5.52 -3.71
CA LEU A 457 -25.65 6.30 -4.90
C LEU A 457 -24.30 5.81 -5.42
N ILE A 458 -24.29 5.19 -6.59
CA ILE A 458 -23.06 4.71 -7.24
C ILE A 458 -22.57 5.79 -8.20
N ARG A 459 -21.45 6.41 -7.85
CA ARG A 459 -20.72 7.40 -8.65
C ARG A 459 -19.61 6.75 -9.44
N GLY A 460 -19.17 7.43 -10.50
CA GLY A 460 -17.98 7.01 -11.24
C GLY A 460 -17.88 7.74 -12.57
N ALA A 461 -16.67 7.75 -13.14
CA ALA A 461 -16.40 8.41 -14.41
C ALA A 461 -17.25 7.87 -15.58
N ALA A 462 -17.26 8.60 -16.70
CA ALA A 462 -17.86 8.11 -17.94
C ALA A 462 -17.24 6.77 -18.34
N GLY A 463 -18.05 5.80 -18.75
CA GLY A 463 -17.54 4.50 -19.19
C GLY A 463 -17.07 3.55 -18.07
N SER A 464 -17.26 3.90 -16.79
CA SER A 464 -16.86 3.05 -15.65
C SER A 464 -17.70 1.76 -15.47
N GLY A 465 -18.81 1.61 -16.19
CA GLY A 465 -19.64 0.39 -16.15
C GLY A 465 -20.89 0.46 -15.24
N LYS A 466 -21.25 1.62 -14.68
CA LYS A 466 -22.44 1.82 -13.81
C LYS A 466 -23.74 1.22 -14.38
N THR A 467 -24.12 1.59 -15.60
CA THR A 467 -25.33 1.06 -16.27
C THR A 467 -25.24 -0.46 -16.48
N THR A 468 -24.05 -0.98 -16.81
CA THR A 468 -23.80 -2.42 -16.95
C THR A 468 -24.04 -3.16 -15.62
N TRP A 469 -23.55 -2.59 -14.51
CA TRP A 469 -23.77 -3.10 -13.16
C TRP A 469 -25.26 -3.07 -12.76
N MET A 470 -25.99 -1.99 -13.09
CA MET A 470 -27.43 -1.89 -12.82
C MET A 470 -28.22 -2.97 -13.54
N ARG A 471 -27.96 -3.14 -14.84
CA ARG A 471 -28.63 -4.13 -15.69
C ARG A 471 -28.33 -5.56 -15.23
N TRP A 472 -27.09 -5.87 -14.90
CA TRP A 472 -26.70 -7.19 -14.39
C TRP A 472 -27.32 -7.47 -13.01
N SER A 473 -27.27 -6.50 -12.08
CA SER A 473 -27.82 -6.65 -10.73
C SER A 473 -29.33 -6.84 -10.73
N PHE A 474 -30.05 -6.10 -11.59
CA PHE A 474 -31.49 -6.27 -11.79
C PHE A 474 -31.84 -7.72 -12.19
N ARG A 475 -31.10 -8.31 -13.12
CA ARG A 475 -31.30 -9.70 -13.55
C ARG A 475 -31.09 -10.70 -12.41
N ARG A 476 -30.04 -10.52 -11.60
CA ARG A 476 -29.75 -11.39 -10.45
C ARG A 476 -30.79 -11.26 -9.34
N LEU A 477 -31.33 -10.06 -9.13
CA LEU A 477 -32.41 -9.85 -8.17
C LEU A 477 -33.75 -10.46 -8.62
N LEU A 478 -34.01 -10.54 -9.94
CA LEU A 478 -35.21 -11.18 -10.46
C LEU A 478 -35.26 -12.68 -10.13
N GLU A 479 -34.10 -13.33 -9.96
CA GLU A 479 -33.98 -14.75 -9.60
C GLU A 479 -34.31 -15.02 -8.12
N ARG A 480 -34.38 -13.98 -7.26
CA ARG A 480 -34.52 -14.13 -5.81
C ARG A 480 -35.95 -13.96 -5.32
N GLU A 481 -36.42 -14.90 -4.50
CA GLU A 481 -37.79 -14.88 -3.96
C GLU A 481 -38.07 -13.74 -2.97
N ASP A 482 -37.05 -13.33 -2.21
CA ASP A 482 -37.08 -12.29 -1.19
C ASP A 482 -36.90 -10.85 -1.73
N ALA A 483 -36.82 -10.68 -3.05
CA ALA A 483 -36.66 -9.39 -3.72
C ALA A 483 -37.77 -9.07 -4.73
N LEU A 484 -38.08 -7.77 -4.85
CA LEU A 484 -38.88 -7.17 -5.93
C LEU A 484 -38.06 -6.04 -6.59
N PRO A 485 -37.20 -6.34 -7.58
CA PRO A 485 -36.36 -5.33 -8.22
C PRO A 485 -37.12 -4.56 -9.30
N ILE A 486 -36.94 -3.24 -9.35
CA ILE A 486 -37.54 -2.31 -10.33
C ILE A 486 -36.41 -1.47 -10.90
N LEU A 487 -36.13 -1.55 -12.21
CA LEU A 487 -35.07 -0.76 -12.86
C LEU A 487 -35.68 0.32 -13.76
N ILE A 488 -35.30 1.57 -13.50
CA ILE A 488 -35.72 2.78 -14.21
C ILE A 488 -34.47 3.43 -14.82
N GLU A 489 -34.49 3.66 -16.13
CA GLU A 489 -33.47 4.47 -16.82
C GLU A 489 -34.00 5.91 -16.91
N LEU A 490 -33.35 6.85 -16.24
CA LEU A 490 -33.86 8.23 -16.11
C LEU A 490 -33.91 8.99 -17.45
N ARG A 491 -33.09 8.61 -18.44
CA ARG A 491 -33.23 9.10 -19.82
C ARG A 491 -34.61 8.83 -20.43
N GLU A 492 -35.25 7.71 -20.11
CA GLU A 492 -36.59 7.38 -20.62
C GLU A 492 -37.64 8.29 -19.96
N LEU A 493 -37.51 8.52 -18.66
CA LEU A 493 -38.35 9.45 -17.90
C LEU A 493 -38.21 10.88 -18.43
N ALA A 494 -36.98 11.36 -18.57
CA ALA A 494 -36.65 12.68 -19.12
C ALA A 494 -37.26 12.90 -20.51
N ARG A 495 -37.13 11.91 -21.40
CA ARG A 495 -37.72 11.97 -22.74
C ARG A 495 -39.23 12.13 -22.70
N LEU A 496 -39.92 11.48 -21.76
CA LEU A 496 -41.38 11.57 -21.62
C LEU A 496 -41.81 12.91 -21.00
N TRP A 497 -41.12 13.36 -19.95
CA TRP A 497 -41.44 14.61 -19.26
C TRP A 497 -41.13 15.86 -20.09
N SER A 498 -40.21 15.74 -21.05
CA SER A 498 -39.85 16.81 -21.98
C SER A 498 -40.80 16.92 -23.19
N GLN A 499 -41.79 16.02 -23.34
CA GLN A 499 -42.73 16.11 -24.46
C GLN A 499 -43.65 17.33 -24.36
N PRO A 500 -43.94 18.00 -25.49
CA PRO A 500 -44.91 19.11 -25.51
C PRO A 500 -46.28 18.65 -24.96
N GLY A 501 -46.72 19.25 -23.85
CA GLY A 501 -48.00 18.95 -23.20
C GLY A 501 -47.92 18.06 -21.95
N ALA A 502 -46.76 17.48 -21.63
CA ALA A 502 -46.56 16.72 -20.40
C ALA A 502 -46.70 17.62 -19.16
N THR A 503 -47.87 17.63 -18.53
CA THR A 503 -48.17 18.45 -17.34
C THR A 503 -49.04 17.69 -16.34
N GLY A 504 -49.05 18.13 -15.09
CA GLY A 504 -49.86 17.53 -14.02
C GLY A 504 -49.57 16.04 -13.83
N ARG A 505 -50.59 15.20 -14.02
CA ARG A 505 -50.53 13.74 -13.76
C ARG A 505 -49.46 13.01 -14.58
N GLN A 506 -49.11 13.50 -15.78
CA GLN A 506 -48.10 12.87 -16.65
C GLN A 506 -46.66 13.09 -16.18
N ARG A 507 -46.43 14.14 -15.36
CA ARG A 507 -45.15 14.40 -14.69
C ARG A 507 -45.13 13.90 -13.24
N ASN A 508 -46.06 13.01 -12.85
CA ASN A 508 -46.08 12.42 -11.51
C ASN A 508 -45.38 11.06 -11.48
N PHE A 509 -44.41 10.89 -10.58
CA PHE A 509 -43.58 9.68 -10.48
C PHE A 509 -44.39 8.42 -10.12
N ASP A 510 -45.25 8.48 -9.11
CA ASP A 510 -46.11 7.35 -8.72
C ASP A 510 -47.02 6.88 -9.86
N TRP A 511 -47.61 7.83 -10.59
CA TRP A 511 -48.43 7.55 -11.76
C TRP A 511 -47.60 6.91 -12.87
N TRP A 512 -46.42 7.48 -13.16
CA TRP A 512 -45.51 6.93 -14.16
C TRP A 512 -45.07 5.51 -13.81
N LEU A 513 -44.76 5.22 -12.54
CA LEU A 513 -44.36 3.89 -12.08
C LEU A 513 -45.51 2.88 -12.23
N GLY A 514 -46.75 3.30 -11.96
CA GLY A 514 -47.94 2.49 -12.24
C GLY A 514 -48.09 2.16 -13.72
N GLN A 515 -47.91 3.14 -14.61
CA GLN A 515 -47.94 2.91 -16.06
C GLN A 515 -46.77 2.07 -16.56
N TRP A 516 -45.60 2.20 -15.94
CA TRP A 516 -44.43 1.38 -16.25
C TRP A 516 -44.72 -0.10 -15.98
N VAL A 517 -45.30 -0.43 -14.81
CA VAL A 517 -45.71 -1.82 -14.50
C VAL A 517 -46.80 -2.31 -15.44
N GLU A 518 -47.80 -1.49 -15.77
CA GLU A 518 -48.85 -1.89 -16.73
C GLU A 518 -48.28 -2.20 -18.12
N ARG A 519 -47.32 -1.40 -18.58
CA ARG A 519 -46.64 -1.58 -19.87
C ARG A 519 -45.82 -2.87 -19.92
N PHE A 520 -45.10 -3.22 -18.86
CA PHE A 520 -44.14 -4.32 -18.87
C PHE A 520 -44.67 -5.64 -18.28
N VAL A 521 -45.61 -5.58 -17.33
CA VAL A 521 -46.18 -6.76 -16.65
C VAL A 521 -47.61 -7.04 -17.10
N GLY A 522 -48.40 -6.02 -17.40
CA GLY A 522 -49.78 -6.14 -17.91
C GLY A 522 -50.80 -5.34 -17.09
N GLY A 523 -52.00 -5.17 -17.63
CA GLY A 523 -53.07 -4.37 -17.01
C GLY A 523 -53.57 -4.93 -15.67
N GLY A 524 -53.87 -4.04 -14.72
CA GLY A 524 -54.42 -4.40 -13.40
C GLY A 524 -53.38 -4.64 -12.29
N TRP A 525 -52.08 -4.63 -12.61
CA TRP A 525 -51.02 -4.85 -11.62
C TRP A 525 -50.51 -3.60 -10.91
N ALA A 526 -50.96 -2.40 -11.30
CA ALA A 526 -50.58 -1.14 -10.66
C ALA A 526 -50.97 -1.13 -9.16
N ASP A 527 -52.16 -1.64 -8.82
CA ASP A 527 -52.61 -1.73 -7.43
C ASP A 527 -51.88 -2.81 -6.64
N ALA A 528 -51.50 -3.92 -7.27
CA ALA A 528 -50.71 -4.97 -6.62
C ALA A 528 -49.26 -4.51 -6.35
N LEU A 529 -48.65 -3.76 -7.28
CA LEU A 529 -47.37 -3.11 -7.02
C LEU A 529 -47.50 -2.14 -5.85
N ARG A 530 -48.51 -1.27 -5.85
CA ARG A 530 -48.77 -0.34 -4.75
C ARG A 530 -48.93 -1.08 -3.42
N ALA A 531 -49.71 -2.15 -3.39
CA ALA A 531 -49.89 -3.01 -2.22
C ALA A 531 -48.56 -3.61 -1.76
N ALA A 532 -47.74 -4.13 -2.68
CA ALA A 532 -46.41 -4.68 -2.37
C ALA A 532 -45.44 -3.63 -1.80
N LEU A 533 -45.46 -2.40 -2.34
CA LEU A 533 -44.64 -1.28 -1.86
C LEU A 533 -45.09 -0.79 -0.48
N THR A 534 -46.39 -0.85 -0.16
CA THR A 534 -46.95 -0.43 1.14
C THR A 534 -47.00 -1.53 2.21
N SER A 535 -46.90 -2.81 1.81
CA SER A 535 -47.01 -3.94 2.74
C SER A 535 -45.95 -3.85 3.82
N LYS A 536 -46.28 -4.24 5.06
CA LYS A 536 -45.30 -4.30 6.16
C LYS A 536 -44.41 -5.55 6.12
N THR A 537 -44.77 -6.56 5.33
CA THR A 537 -44.11 -7.87 5.25
C THR A 537 -44.04 -8.35 3.79
N GLY A 538 -43.21 -9.37 3.51
CA GLY A 538 -43.02 -9.94 2.16
C GLY A 538 -41.65 -9.60 1.53
N PRO A 539 -41.46 -9.84 0.22
CA PRO A 539 -40.22 -9.53 -0.49
C PRO A 539 -39.89 -8.04 -0.47
N ARG A 540 -38.60 -7.71 -0.41
CA ARG A 540 -38.13 -6.32 -0.31
C ARG A 540 -38.12 -5.64 -1.67
N PRO A 541 -38.80 -4.49 -1.85
CA PRO A 541 -38.69 -3.71 -3.07
C PRO A 541 -37.30 -3.07 -3.20
N VAL A 542 -36.66 -3.22 -4.37
CA VAL A 542 -35.37 -2.59 -4.70
C VAL A 542 -35.55 -1.73 -5.95
N LEU A 543 -35.54 -0.41 -5.77
CA LEU A 543 -35.73 0.57 -6.83
C LEU A 543 -34.38 1.05 -7.38
N MET A 544 -34.02 0.60 -8.56
CA MET A 544 -32.77 0.92 -9.25
C MET A 544 -33.01 2.05 -10.26
N VAL A 545 -32.31 3.16 -10.10
CA VAL A 545 -32.48 4.43 -10.82
C VAL A 545 -31.18 4.75 -11.57
N ASP A 546 -31.12 4.46 -12.86
CA ASP A 546 -29.91 4.61 -13.65
C ASP A 546 -29.84 5.98 -14.36
N GLY A 547 -28.73 6.70 -14.18
CA GLY A 547 -28.40 7.92 -14.93
C GLY A 547 -29.00 9.22 -14.39
N TRP A 548 -28.81 9.52 -13.11
CA TRP A 548 -29.31 10.76 -12.49
C TRP A 548 -28.82 12.04 -13.19
N ASP A 549 -27.60 12.03 -13.72
CA ASP A 549 -27.02 13.12 -14.50
C ASP A 549 -27.71 13.38 -15.84
N GLU A 550 -28.63 12.51 -16.28
CA GLU A 550 -29.29 12.57 -17.59
C GLU A 550 -30.62 13.33 -17.59
N LEU A 551 -31.08 13.83 -16.43
CA LEU A 551 -32.34 14.57 -16.30
C LEU A 551 -32.24 16.05 -16.67
N GLY A 552 -31.03 16.62 -16.74
CA GLY A 552 -30.85 18.05 -16.96
C GLY A 552 -31.62 18.88 -15.93
N ASP A 553 -32.36 19.91 -16.39
CA ASP A 553 -33.12 20.80 -15.51
C ASP A 553 -34.34 20.10 -14.83
N LEU A 554 -34.76 18.92 -15.31
CA LEU A 554 -35.83 18.12 -14.70
C LEU A 554 -35.41 17.41 -13.41
N GLY A 555 -34.12 17.39 -13.09
CA GLY A 555 -33.58 16.68 -11.93
C GLY A 555 -34.22 17.12 -10.61
N ARG A 556 -34.48 18.42 -10.44
CA ARG A 556 -35.11 18.99 -9.24
C ARG A 556 -36.54 18.52 -9.07
N GLU A 557 -37.35 18.63 -10.14
CA GLU A 557 -38.75 18.18 -10.14
C GLU A 557 -38.84 16.68 -9.84
N PHE A 558 -37.95 15.87 -10.43
CA PHE A 558 -37.88 14.45 -10.15
C PHE A 558 -37.48 14.16 -8.70
N ARG A 559 -36.46 14.84 -8.19
CA ARG A 559 -35.96 14.67 -6.82
C ARG A 559 -37.03 14.93 -5.77
N GLU A 560 -37.76 16.04 -5.89
CA GLU A 560 -38.85 16.39 -4.98
C GLU A 560 -39.92 15.29 -4.90
N GLN A 561 -40.29 14.72 -6.06
CA GLN A 561 -41.26 13.62 -6.13
C GLN A 561 -40.68 12.30 -5.63
N PHE A 562 -39.42 12.02 -5.94
CA PHE A 562 -38.72 10.81 -5.53
C PHE A 562 -38.54 10.74 -4.01
N ASP A 563 -38.23 11.87 -3.36
CA ASP A 563 -38.14 11.97 -1.91
C ASP A 563 -39.50 11.72 -1.22
N GLY A 564 -40.57 12.28 -1.80
CA GLY A 564 -41.96 12.00 -1.40
C GLY A 564 -42.31 10.51 -1.52
N PHE A 565 -41.95 9.89 -2.64
CA PHE A 565 -42.15 8.45 -2.88
C PHE A 565 -41.43 7.58 -1.84
N LEU A 566 -40.15 7.85 -1.57
CA LEU A 566 -39.40 7.11 -0.56
C LEU A 566 -39.92 7.33 0.85
N ALA A 567 -40.51 8.49 1.15
CA ALA A 567 -41.15 8.75 2.43
C ALA A 567 -42.43 7.92 2.61
N ALA A 568 -43.20 7.74 1.54
CA ALA A 568 -44.42 6.94 1.53
C ALA A 568 -44.16 5.42 1.58
N HIS A 569 -42.98 4.97 1.14
CA HIS A 569 -42.64 3.54 0.98
C HIS A 569 -41.33 3.15 1.69
N PRO A 570 -41.28 3.12 3.03
CA PRO A 570 -40.03 2.97 3.81
C PRO A 570 -39.31 1.61 3.69
N ARG A 571 -39.94 0.59 3.09
CA ARG A 571 -39.28 -0.71 2.79
C ARG A 571 -38.49 -0.71 1.48
N VAL A 572 -38.72 0.28 0.62
CA VAL A 572 -38.05 0.39 -0.67
C VAL A 572 -36.58 0.75 -0.43
N LEU A 573 -35.68 -0.07 -0.97
CA LEU A 573 -34.27 0.27 -1.09
C LEU A 573 -34.05 0.95 -2.44
N ALA A 574 -33.68 2.23 -2.46
CA ALA A 574 -33.28 2.91 -3.68
C ALA A 574 -31.78 2.75 -3.96
N ILE A 575 -31.44 2.53 -5.23
CA ILE A 575 -30.07 2.53 -5.73
C ILE A 575 -30.05 3.46 -6.92
N ALA A 576 -29.27 4.54 -6.87
CA ALA A 576 -29.11 5.49 -7.96
C ALA A 576 -27.70 5.38 -8.55
N THR A 577 -27.54 5.63 -9.84
CA THR A 577 -26.22 5.89 -10.44
C THR A 577 -26.15 7.32 -10.96
N SER A 578 -24.97 7.92 -10.86
CA SER A 578 -24.70 9.23 -11.43
C SER A 578 -23.23 9.34 -11.81
N ARG A 579 -22.91 10.28 -12.69
CA ARG A 579 -21.54 10.85 -12.72
C ARG A 579 -21.32 11.69 -11.46
N PRO A 580 -20.08 11.96 -11.05
CA PRO A 580 -19.80 12.74 -9.85
C PRO A 580 -20.31 14.19 -9.92
N TYR A 581 -20.77 14.64 -11.10
CA TYR A 581 -20.94 16.06 -11.41
C TYR A 581 -22.38 16.38 -11.88
N GLY A 582 -23.00 17.35 -11.19
CA GLY A 582 -24.30 17.95 -11.51
C GLY A 582 -24.94 18.57 -10.26
N GLU A 583 -25.36 19.83 -10.31
CA GLU A 583 -25.91 20.63 -9.17
C GLU A 583 -27.18 20.04 -8.48
N GLN A 584 -27.59 18.82 -8.85
CA GLN A 584 -28.85 18.20 -8.42
C GLN A 584 -28.72 16.72 -8.05
N VAL A 585 -27.48 16.18 -8.04
CA VAL A 585 -27.20 14.82 -7.56
C VAL A 585 -27.41 14.79 -6.04
N PRO A 586 -27.99 13.73 -5.45
CA PRO A 586 -28.03 13.58 -4.00
C PRO A 586 -26.61 13.64 -3.42
N GLU A 587 -26.33 14.61 -2.56
CA GLU A 587 -25.04 14.82 -1.91
C GLU A 587 -24.97 14.08 -0.56
N HIS A 588 -23.79 14.06 0.06
CA HIS A 588 -23.55 13.41 1.34
C HIS A 588 -24.18 14.19 2.51
N ASP A 589 -25.51 14.12 2.56
CA ASP A 589 -26.41 14.41 3.69
C ASP A 589 -27.88 14.05 3.32
N ASP A 590 -28.11 13.63 2.07
CA ASP A 590 -29.35 13.07 1.60
C ASP A 590 -29.52 11.59 1.98
N ARG A 591 -30.70 11.04 1.70
CA ARG A 591 -31.10 9.64 1.98
C ARG A 591 -30.18 8.56 1.35
N PHE A 592 -29.12 8.94 0.64
CA PHE A 592 -28.19 8.08 -0.11
C PHE A 592 -26.79 8.05 0.51
N GLU A 593 -26.25 6.85 0.64
CA GLU A 593 -24.83 6.60 0.85
C GLU A 593 -24.14 6.59 -0.52
N ALA A 594 -23.17 7.48 -0.75
CA ALA A 594 -22.42 7.54 -1.99
C ALA A 594 -21.21 6.59 -1.97
N VAL A 595 -21.02 5.83 -3.06
CA VAL A 595 -19.83 4.98 -3.30
C VAL A 595 -19.33 5.22 -4.71
N GLU A 596 -18.04 5.04 -4.95
CA GLU A 596 -17.43 5.24 -6.26
C GLU A 596 -16.97 3.93 -6.90
N VAL A 597 -17.25 3.80 -8.20
CA VAL A 597 -16.72 2.72 -9.03
C VAL A 597 -15.21 2.86 -9.14
N GLN A 598 -14.52 1.83 -8.69
CA GLN A 598 -13.06 1.77 -8.72
C GLN A 598 -12.54 1.41 -10.13
N PRO A 599 -11.33 1.85 -10.50
CA PRO A 599 -10.69 1.42 -11.75
C PRO A 599 -10.50 -0.11 -11.79
N LEU A 600 -10.51 -0.69 -12.99
CA LEU A 600 -10.20 -2.11 -13.18
C LEU A 600 -8.77 -2.42 -12.73
N SER A 601 -8.63 -3.48 -11.94
CA SER A 601 -7.35 -4.11 -11.61
C SER A 601 -6.80 -4.91 -12.80
N ASP A 602 -5.53 -5.26 -12.75
CA ASP A 602 -4.87 -6.06 -13.79
C ASP A 602 -5.55 -7.43 -14.00
N ALA A 603 -6.03 -8.06 -12.92
CA ALA A 603 -6.79 -9.30 -12.99
C ALA A 603 -8.16 -9.12 -13.67
N GLU A 604 -8.88 -8.05 -13.34
CA GLU A 604 -10.19 -7.74 -13.95
C GLU A 604 -10.06 -7.36 -15.44
N MET A 605 -8.99 -6.62 -15.80
CA MET A 605 -8.67 -6.34 -17.20
C MET A 605 -8.38 -7.64 -17.96
N GLY A 606 -7.53 -8.51 -17.42
CA GLY A 606 -7.22 -9.81 -18.03
C GLY A 606 -8.46 -10.67 -18.25
N GLU A 607 -9.37 -10.70 -17.28
CA GLU A 607 -10.63 -11.43 -17.39
C GLU A 607 -11.55 -10.84 -18.47
N LEU A 608 -11.71 -9.50 -18.52
CA LEU A 608 -12.54 -8.87 -19.56
C LEU A 608 -11.97 -9.12 -20.96
N VAL A 609 -10.64 -9.06 -21.12
CA VAL A 609 -9.94 -9.37 -22.38
C VAL A 609 -10.21 -10.81 -22.80
N ARG A 610 -10.11 -11.76 -21.88
CA ARG A 610 -10.39 -13.18 -22.11
C ARG A 610 -11.84 -13.41 -22.55
N LEU A 611 -12.79 -12.84 -21.81
CA LEU A 611 -14.22 -12.93 -22.14
C LEU A 611 -14.52 -12.32 -23.51
N PHE A 612 -13.90 -11.18 -23.84
CA PHE A 612 -14.08 -10.52 -25.12
C PHE A 612 -13.64 -11.41 -26.29
N PHE A 613 -12.41 -11.95 -26.26
CA PHE A 613 -11.93 -12.83 -27.32
C PHE A 613 -12.73 -14.14 -27.42
N ALA A 614 -13.12 -14.72 -26.29
CA ALA A 614 -13.88 -15.96 -26.25
C ALA A 614 -15.32 -15.80 -26.77
N LYS A 615 -16.01 -14.70 -26.43
CA LYS A 615 -17.46 -14.55 -26.61
C LYS A 615 -17.87 -13.63 -27.76
N VAL A 616 -17.02 -12.67 -28.15
CA VAL A 616 -17.33 -11.70 -29.22
C VAL A 616 -16.74 -12.15 -30.57
N TYR A 617 -15.58 -12.80 -30.52
CA TYR A 617 -14.86 -13.26 -31.73
C TYR A 617 -14.95 -14.77 -31.99
N GLU A 618 -15.50 -15.56 -31.06
CA GLU A 618 -15.74 -17.01 -31.23
C GLU A 618 -14.49 -17.81 -31.66
N GLY A 619 -13.32 -17.51 -31.08
CA GLY A 619 -12.07 -18.24 -31.35
C GLY A 619 -11.97 -19.56 -30.57
N SER A 620 -11.12 -20.48 -31.03
CA SER A 620 -10.76 -21.68 -30.24
C SER A 620 -10.00 -21.29 -28.96
N GLU A 621 -10.01 -22.15 -27.94
CA GLU A 621 -9.38 -21.88 -26.65
C GLU A 621 -7.89 -21.54 -26.76
N ALA A 622 -7.17 -22.19 -27.70
CA ALA A 622 -5.77 -21.91 -27.99
C ALA A 622 -5.56 -20.54 -28.65
N GLU A 623 -6.37 -20.19 -29.65
CA GLU A 623 -6.31 -18.88 -30.31
C GLU A 623 -6.64 -17.75 -29.33
N VAL A 624 -7.65 -17.95 -28.47
CA VAL A 624 -8.03 -16.99 -27.43
C VAL A 624 -6.88 -16.79 -26.43
N ALA A 625 -6.27 -17.88 -25.93
CA ALA A 625 -5.16 -17.78 -25.00
C ALA A 625 -3.98 -16.99 -25.61
N GLU A 626 -3.65 -17.24 -26.88
CA GLU A 626 -2.58 -16.54 -27.58
C GLU A 626 -2.90 -15.03 -27.75
N GLU A 627 -4.12 -14.68 -28.17
CA GLU A 627 -4.55 -13.29 -28.31
C GLU A 627 -4.57 -12.54 -26.96
N VAL A 628 -5.04 -13.20 -25.89
CA VAL A 628 -5.05 -12.64 -24.53
C VAL A 628 -3.63 -12.38 -24.05
N GLU A 629 -2.75 -13.38 -24.12
CA GLU A 629 -1.36 -13.24 -23.69
C GLU A 629 -0.64 -12.16 -24.51
N ARG A 630 -0.93 -12.07 -25.81
CA ARG A 630 -0.37 -11.05 -26.69
C ARG A 630 -0.87 -9.65 -26.36
N PHE A 631 -2.15 -9.48 -26.05
CA PHE A 631 -2.74 -8.18 -25.72
C PHE A 631 -2.33 -7.71 -24.33
N VAL A 632 -2.34 -8.59 -23.33
CA VAL A 632 -1.89 -8.27 -21.95
C VAL A 632 -0.41 -7.88 -21.95
N ARG A 633 0.47 -8.64 -22.62
CA ARG A 633 1.87 -8.24 -22.81
C ARG A 633 2.03 -6.87 -23.48
N ALA A 634 1.14 -6.52 -24.41
CA ALA A 634 1.13 -5.20 -25.04
C ALA A 634 0.80 -4.08 -24.05
N LEU A 635 -0.18 -4.32 -23.17
CA LEU A 635 -0.59 -3.36 -22.14
C LEU A 635 0.48 -3.22 -21.07
N ASP A 636 1.05 -4.31 -20.58
CA ASP A 636 2.13 -4.28 -19.58
C ASP A 636 3.38 -3.53 -20.07
N ALA A 637 3.65 -3.61 -21.38
CA ALA A 637 4.72 -2.86 -22.01
C ALA A 637 4.41 -1.35 -22.16
N ALA A 638 3.16 -0.92 -22.04
CA ALA A 638 2.72 0.45 -22.31
C ALA A 638 1.89 1.01 -21.15
N GLU A 639 2.57 1.48 -20.09
CA GLU A 639 1.93 1.92 -18.84
C GLU A 639 0.79 2.94 -19.03
N GLN A 640 0.94 3.91 -19.94
CA GLN A 640 -0.12 4.87 -20.22
C GLN A 640 -1.35 4.23 -20.88
N ALA A 641 -1.14 3.25 -21.77
CA ALA A 641 -2.22 2.49 -22.38
C ALA A 641 -2.86 1.54 -21.36
N LYS A 642 -2.07 0.93 -20.47
CA LYS A 642 -2.58 0.13 -19.35
C LYS A 642 -3.45 0.95 -18.41
N SER A 643 -3.00 2.15 -18.04
CA SER A 643 -3.79 3.10 -17.24
C SER A 643 -5.10 3.48 -17.93
N LEU A 644 -5.09 3.69 -19.25
CA LEU A 644 -6.30 3.91 -20.06
C LEU A 644 -7.27 2.72 -19.98
N GLY A 645 -6.74 1.49 -20.07
CA GLY A 645 -7.47 0.23 -19.98
C GLY A 645 -8.13 -0.02 -18.62
N ARG A 646 -7.79 0.76 -17.58
CA ARG A 646 -8.46 0.64 -16.27
C ARG A 646 -9.91 1.14 -16.29
N THR A 647 -10.33 1.85 -17.35
CA THR A 647 -11.75 2.16 -17.59
C THR A 647 -12.36 1.14 -18.56
N PRO A 648 -13.43 0.39 -18.19
CA PRO A 648 -14.00 -0.67 -19.03
C PRO A 648 -14.32 -0.25 -20.46
N LEU A 649 -14.88 0.95 -20.66
CA LEU A 649 -15.19 1.48 -22.00
C LEU A 649 -13.93 1.59 -22.87
N LEU A 650 -12.85 2.12 -22.31
CA LEU A 650 -11.60 2.35 -23.03
C LEU A 650 -10.89 1.03 -23.31
N LEU A 651 -10.90 0.08 -22.38
CA LEU A 651 -10.38 -1.27 -22.61
C LEU A 651 -11.11 -1.97 -23.78
N VAL A 652 -12.43 -1.86 -23.83
CA VAL A 652 -13.22 -2.41 -24.94
C VAL A 652 -12.91 -1.68 -26.26
N MET A 653 -12.79 -0.35 -26.25
CA MET A 653 -12.33 0.40 -27.45
C MET A 653 -10.94 -0.05 -27.92
N MET A 654 -10.01 -0.27 -26.99
CA MET A 654 -8.66 -0.77 -27.29
C MET A 654 -8.70 -2.18 -27.89
N LEU A 655 -9.53 -3.07 -27.36
CA LEU A 655 -9.71 -4.43 -27.90
C LEU A 655 -10.29 -4.43 -29.31
N ILE A 656 -11.21 -3.50 -29.57
CA ILE A 656 -11.80 -3.28 -30.90
C ILE A 656 -10.75 -2.81 -31.91
N ILE A 657 -9.89 -1.87 -31.53
CA ILE A 657 -8.85 -1.30 -32.41
C ILE A 657 -7.64 -2.25 -32.55
N GLY A 658 -7.25 -2.89 -31.46
CA GLY A 658 -6.02 -3.67 -31.32
C GLY A 658 -5.91 -4.84 -32.29
N ARG A 659 -7.05 -5.40 -32.72
CA ARG A 659 -7.11 -6.45 -33.74
C ARG A 659 -6.70 -5.98 -35.15
N GLY A 660 -6.84 -4.69 -35.44
CA GLY A 660 -6.45 -4.09 -36.72
C GLY A 660 -5.08 -3.40 -36.70
N ARG A 661 -4.56 -3.05 -35.52
CA ARG A 661 -3.31 -2.29 -35.34
C ARG A 661 -2.62 -2.70 -34.04
N PRO A 662 -1.40 -3.27 -34.07
CA PRO A 662 -0.70 -3.67 -32.86
C PRO A 662 -0.31 -2.46 -32.00
N LEU A 663 -0.71 -2.46 -30.73
CA LEU A 663 -0.14 -1.59 -29.68
C LEU A 663 1.27 -2.10 -29.34
N PRO A 664 2.31 -1.26 -29.18
CA PRO A 664 2.26 0.18 -28.95
C PRO A 664 2.62 1.09 -30.14
N ASP A 665 3.07 0.58 -31.28
CA ASP A 665 3.63 1.38 -32.39
C ASP A 665 2.69 2.49 -32.93
N ARG A 666 1.37 2.37 -32.71
CA ARG A 666 0.38 3.37 -33.12
C ARG A 666 -0.46 3.92 -31.96
N ARG A 667 0.15 4.19 -30.80
CA ARG A 667 -0.52 4.85 -29.64
C ARG A 667 -1.28 6.11 -30.04
N HIS A 668 -0.71 6.95 -30.90
CA HIS A 668 -1.37 8.16 -31.41
C HIS A 668 -2.73 7.88 -32.10
N LYS A 669 -2.88 6.75 -32.81
CA LYS A 669 -4.16 6.35 -33.44
C LYS A 669 -5.18 5.83 -32.44
N LEU A 670 -4.71 5.19 -31.36
CA LEU A 670 -5.59 4.81 -30.26
C LEU A 670 -6.14 6.07 -29.58
N TYR A 671 -5.26 7.02 -29.22
CA TYR A 671 -5.68 8.26 -28.57
C TYR A 671 -6.59 9.09 -29.48
N GLU A 672 -6.27 9.23 -30.77
CA GLU A 672 -7.12 9.87 -31.78
C GLU A 672 -8.54 9.29 -31.76
N PHE A 673 -8.65 7.96 -31.90
CA PHE A 673 -9.96 7.30 -31.90
C PHE A 673 -10.72 7.49 -30.58
N CYS A 674 -10.07 7.29 -29.43
CA CYS A 674 -10.72 7.47 -28.13
C CYS A 674 -11.23 8.91 -27.95
N ILE A 675 -10.42 9.92 -28.32
CA ILE A 675 -10.80 11.33 -28.23
C ILE A 675 -11.95 11.65 -29.18
N GLU A 676 -11.94 11.16 -30.42
CA GLU A 676 -13.05 11.29 -31.37
C GLU A 676 -14.35 10.71 -30.79
N GLN A 677 -14.29 9.51 -30.22
CA GLN A 677 -15.47 8.89 -29.60
C GLN A 677 -15.99 9.70 -28.40
N LEU A 678 -15.09 10.22 -27.55
CA LEU A 678 -15.46 10.98 -26.35
C LEU A 678 -15.95 12.40 -26.67
N LEU A 679 -15.49 13.03 -27.76
CA LEU A 679 -15.90 14.38 -28.16
C LEU A 679 -17.12 14.44 -29.08
N ASP A 680 -17.59 13.31 -29.63
CA ASP A 680 -18.70 13.31 -30.59
C ASP A 680 -19.66 12.12 -30.43
N ALA A 681 -19.23 10.91 -30.80
CA ALA A 681 -20.11 9.74 -30.92
C ALA A 681 -20.80 9.36 -29.60
N HIS A 682 -20.06 9.40 -28.49
CA HIS A 682 -20.58 9.02 -27.18
C HIS A 682 -21.59 10.05 -26.61
N PRO A 683 -21.29 11.36 -26.52
CA PRO A 683 -22.30 12.37 -26.14
C PRO A 683 -23.51 12.40 -27.07
N GLY A 684 -23.32 12.31 -28.39
CA GLY A 684 -24.40 12.37 -29.38
C GLY A 684 -25.42 11.23 -29.21
N LYS A 685 -24.94 9.99 -28.99
CA LYS A 685 -25.83 8.85 -28.76
C LYS A 685 -26.69 9.01 -27.49
N ARG A 686 -26.12 9.55 -26.40
CA ARG A 686 -26.88 9.76 -25.16
C ARG A 686 -28.07 10.70 -25.35
N VAL A 687 -27.86 11.78 -26.10
CA VAL A 687 -28.93 12.74 -26.44
C VAL A 687 -29.98 12.07 -27.32
N GLN A 688 -29.57 11.28 -28.32
CA GLN A 688 -30.48 10.50 -29.15
C GLN A 688 -31.34 9.51 -28.34
N ASP A 689 -30.73 8.89 -27.31
CA ASP A 689 -31.37 7.94 -26.41
C ASP A 689 -32.25 8.64 -25.33
N GLY A 690 -32.29 9.97 -25.30
CA GLY A 690 -33.23 10.76 -24.48
C GLY A 690 -32.63 11.54 -23.31
N ALA A 691 -31.31 11.49 -23.11
CA ALA A 691 -30.64 12.27 -22.07
C ALA A 691 -30.77 13.78 -22.34
N GLN A 692 -31.09 14.56 -21.30
CA GLN A 692 -31.15 16.02 -21.38
C GLN A 692 -29.79 16.62 -21.04
N VAL A 693 -29.35 17.60 -21.83
CA VAL A 693 -28.17 18.41 -21.53
C VAL A 693 -28.64 19.56 -20.65
N ALA A 694 -28.03 19.73 -19.48
CA ALA A 694 -28.39 20.80 -18.56
C ALA A 694 -28.10 22.18 -19.17
N SER A 695 -28.90 23.18 -18.81
CA SER A 695 -28.82 24.55 -19.37
C SER A 695 -27.46 25.25 -19.18
N TRP A 696 -26.68 24.85 -18.17
CA TRP A 696 -25.35 25.35 -17.86
C TRP A 696 -24.21 24.61 -18.58
N GLN A 697 -24.50 23.53 -19.31
CA GLN A 697 -23.55 22.85 -20.19
C GLN A 697 -23.69 23.38 -21.62
N TRP A 698 -22.56 23.55 -22.31
CA TRP A 698 -22.55 24.00 -23.70
C TRP A 698 -21.36 23.41 -24.45
N ALA A 699 -21.55 23.05 -25.71
CA ALA A 699 -20.44 22.71 -26.59
C ALA A 699 -20.68 23.24 -28.01
N PRO A 700 -19.62 23.64 -28.73
CA PRO A 700 -19.71 23.95 -30.16
C PRO A 700 -20.35 22.80 -30.94
N ALA A 701 -21.14 23.13 -31.96
CA ALA A 701 -21.82 22.12 -32.78
C ALA A 701 -20.84 21.32 -33.67
N ASP A 702 -19.77 21.95 -34.13
CA ASP A 702 -18.75 21.33 -34.98
C ASP A 702 -17.64 20.65 -34.18
N PHE A 703 -17.22 19.48 -34.65
CA PHE A 703 -16.16 18.69 -34.03
C PHE A 703 -14.82 19.43 -33.97
N ASP A 704 -14.45 20.13 -35.04
CA ASP A 704 -13.14 20.79 -35.15
C ASP A 704 -12.96 21.90 -34.10
N SER A 705 -14.00 22.66 -33.79
CA SER A 705 -13.96 23.68 -32.74
C SER A 705 -13.88 23.06 -31.35
N ARG A 706 -14.54 21.92 -31.12
CA ARG A 706 -14.37 21.15 -29.87
C ARG A 706 -12.93 20.66 -29.70
N LEU A 707 -12.37 20.05 -30.76
CA LEU A 707 -11.01 19.52 -30.76
C LEU A 707 -9.96 20.62 -30.55
N ARG A 708 -10.02 21.72 -31.30
CA ARG A 708 -9.09 22.86 -31.15
C ARG A 708 -9.14 23.46 -29.74
N ALA A 709 -10.34 23.62 -29.19
CA ALA A 709 -10.50 24.21 -27.86
C ALA A 709 -9.85 23.35 -26.78
N VAL A 710 -10.09 22.03 -26.80
CA VAL A 710 -9.51 21.12 -25.80
C VAL A 710 -8.01 20.88 -26.02
N ALA A 711 -7.53 20.87 -27.27
CA ALA A 711 -6.11 20.76 -27.58
C ALA A 711 -5.29 21.94 -27.03
N LYS A 712 -5.85 23.16 -27.13
CA LYS A 712 -5.26 24.35 -26.53
C LYS A 712 -5.19 24.28 -25.00
N LEU A 713 -6.23 23.74 -24.34
CA LEU A 713 -6.19 23.50 -22.90
C LEU A 713 -5.08 22.51 -22.53
N ALA A 714 -4.96 21.40 -23.28
CA ALA A 714 -3.95 20.37 -23.04
C ALA A 714 -2.52 20.91 -23.12
N LEU A 715 -2.21 21.69 -24.17
CA LEU A 715 -0.89 22.30 -24.31
C LEU A 715 -0.60 23.28 -23.16
N TRP A 716 -1.54 24.18 -22.86
CA TRP A 716 -1.35 25.16 -21.80
C TRP A 716 -1.14 24.49 -20.43
N MET A 717 -1.94 23.46 -20.10
CA MET A 717 -1.76 22.69 -18.87
C MET A 717 -0.41 21.96 -18.83
N HIS A 718 0.04 21.44 -19.97
CA HIS A 718 1.32 20.74 -20.07
C HIS A 718 2.51 21.71 -19.88
N GLU A 719 2.42 22.95 -20.39
CA GLU A 719 3.43 23.99 -20.20
C GLU A 719 3.45 24.56 -18.75
N ASN A 720 2.30 24.57 -18.07
CA ASN A 720 2.12 25.22 -16.76
C ASN A 720 2.08 24.24 -15.57
N ARG A 721 2.55 22.99 -15.74
CA ARG A 721 2.51 21.92 -14.73
C ARG A 721 3.36 22.16 -13.47
N GLY A 722 4.12 23.24 -13.38
CA GLY A 722 5.07 23.50 -12.28
C GLY A 722 6.24 22.50 -12.25
N SER A 723 7.03 22.49 -11.16
CA SER A 723 8.09 21.48 -10.92
C SER A 723 7.56 20.08 -10.57
N ALA A 724 6.29 19.80 -10.84
CA ALA A 724 5.70 18.48 -10.67
C ALA A 724 6.48 17.45 -11.53
N ARG A 725 6.80 16.32 -10.90
CA ARG A 725 7.62 15.23 -11.47
C ARG A 725 7.13 14.82 -12.87
N ALA A 726 8.07 14.50 -13.76
CA ALA A 726 7.79 13.92 -15.07
C ALA A 726 6.85 12.69 -14.95
N GLY A 727 5.81 12.63 -15.79
CA GLY A 727 4.87 11.50 -15.84
C GLY A 727 3.62 11.60 -14.97
N ARG A 728 3.23 12.80 -14.50
CA ARG A 728 1.96 13.04 -13.79
C ARG A 728 0.99 13.94 -14.57
N LEU A 729 -0.30 13.80 -14.28
CA LEU A 729 -1.36 14.66 -14.83
C LEU A 729 -1.20 16.10 -14.36
N ALA A 730 -1.40 17.06 -15.26
CA ALA A 730 -1.45 18.46 -14.86
C ALA A 730 -2.82 18.79 -14.26
N VAL A 731 -2.80 19.60 -13.21
CA VAL A 731 -4.01 20.12 -12.54
C VAL A 731 -4.03 21.63 -12.70
N ALA A 732 -5.19 22.17 -13.07
CA ALA A 732 -5.36 23.60 -13.28
C ALA A 732 -6.70 24.11 -12.77
N LYS A 733 -6.72 25.35 -12.25
CA LYS A 733 -7.95 26.02 -11.83
C LYS A 733 -8.91 26.22 -12.99
N ARG A 734 -10.21 26.05 -12.75
CA ARG A 734 -11.27 26.22 -13.76
C ARG A 734 -11.22 27.58 -14.45
N GLU A 735 -10.98 28.64 -13.70
CA GLU A 735 -10.91 30.02 -14.19
C GLU A 735 -9.72 30.21 -15.13
N ALA A 736 -8.58 29.60 -14.79
CA ALA A 736 -7.37 29.66 -15.62
C ALA A 736 -7.58 28.94 -16.96
N LEU A 737 -8.28 27.80 -16.95
CA LEU A 737 -8.66 27.07 -18.16
C LEU A 737 -9.68 27.83 -19.00
N ALA A 738 -10.70 28.42 -18.37
CA ALA A 738 -11.69 29.25 -19.05
C ALA A 738 -11.04 30.47 -19.73
N ALA A 739 -9.95 31.00 -19.19
CA ALA A 739 -9.18 32.09 -19.81
C ALA A 739 -8.45 31.67 -21.09
N GLN A 740 -8.13 30.38 -21.26
CA GLN A 740 -7.45 29.86 -22.46
C GLN A 740 -8.39 29.57 -23.62
N LEU A 741 -9.68 29.35 -23.33
CA LEU A 741 -10.71 29.11 -24.35
C LEU A 741 -10.93 30.34 -25.26
N PRO A 742 -11.49 30.17 -26.47
CA PRO A 742 -11.64 31.24 -27.45
C PRO A 742 -12.31 32.49 -26.87
N ARG A 743 -11.69 33.67 -27.11
CA ARG A 743 -12.22 34.95 -26.62
C ARG A 743 -13.60 35.30 -27.18
N ALA A 744 -13.95 34.76 -28.35
CA ALA A 744 -15.24 34.92 -28.99
C ALA A 744 -16.39 34.23 -28.22
N TRP A 745 -16.09 33.23 -27.40
CA TRP A 745 -17.08 32.60 -26.52
C TRP A 745 -17.33 33.49 -25.31
N SER A 746 -18.59 33.65 -24.95
CA SER A 746 -19.03 34.31 -23.72
C SER A 746 -18.49 33.59 -22.48
N THR A 747 -18.49 34.28 -21.34
CA THR A 747 -18.08 33.67 -20.06
C THR A 747 -18.90 32.42 -19.74
N SER A 748 -20.21 32.44 -20.02
CA SER A 748 -21.09 31.29 -19.82
C SER A 748 -20.75 30.12 -20.74
N GLU A 749 -20.47 30.36 -22.02
CA GLU A 749 -20.08 29.29 -22.96
C GLU A 749 -18.74 28.66 -22.60
N ARG A 750 -17.75 29.44 -22.12
CA ARG A 750 -16.46 28.89 -21.70
C ARG A 750 -16.58 27.97 -20.49
N HIS A 751 -17.30 28.40 -19.46
CA HIS A 751 -17.57 27.57 -18.29
C HIS A 751 -18.46 26.37 -18.66
N GLY A 752 -19.45 26.59 -19.54
CA GLY A 752 -20.32 25.54 -20.06
C GLY A 752 -19.58 24.48 -20.87
N PHE A 753 -18.52 24.85 -21.60
CA PHE A 753 -17.67 23.90 -22.32
C PHE A 753 -16.80 23.06 -21.38
N LEU A 754 -16.21 23.67 -20.34
CA LEU A 754 -15.50 22.92 -19.30
C LEU A 754 -16.44 21.94 -18.58
N ALA A 755 -17.65 22.40 -18.23
CA ALA A 755 -18.69 21.56 -17.66
C ALA A 755 -19.08 20.40 -18.60
N TRP A 756 -19.21 20.65 -19.90
CA TRP A 756 -19.52 19.63 -20.89
C TRP A 756 -18.38 18.60 -21.07
N LEU A 757 -17.12 19.04 -21.04
CA LEU A 757 -15.94 18.15 -21.11
C LEU A 757 -15.91 17.15 -19.95
N VAL A 758 -16.33 17.58 -18.77
CA VAL A 758 -16.42 16.75 -17.56
C VAL A 758 -17.69 15.87 -17.60
N ALA A 759 -18.86 16.49 -17.75
CA ALA A 759 -20.15 15.82 -17.53
C ALA A 759 -20.65 15.01 -18.73
N SER A 760 -20.42 15.46 -19.96
CA SER A 760 -20.93 14.81 -21.18
C SER A 760 -19.85 13.98 -21.87
N SER A 761 -18.69 14.58 -22.14
CA SER A 761 -17.56 13.93 -22.82
C SER A 761 -16.82 12.94 -21.92
N GLY A 762 -16.51 13.32 -20.68
CA GLY A 762 -15.68 12.52 -19.76
C GLY A 762 -14.18 12.57 -20.09
N LEU A 763 -13.74 13.55 -20.88
CA LEU A 763 -12.34 13.75 -21.26
C LEU A 763 -11.54 14.45 -20.15
N MET A 764 -12.23 15.17 -19.26
CA MET A 764 -11.68 15.83 -18.08
C MET A 764 -12.41 15.37 -16.82
N VAL A 765 -11.76 15.53 -15.67
CA VAL A 765 -12.28 15.22 -14.33
C VAL A 765 -11.97 16.37 -13.37
N ASP A 766 -12.77 16.51 -12.31
CA ASP A 766 -12.48 17.45 -11.24
C ASP A 766 -11.40 16.84 -10.32
N PHE A 767 -10.35 17.62 -10.07
CA PHE A 767 -9.35 17.30 -9.06
C PHE A 767 -9.77 17.85 -7.68
N SER A 768 -10.45 18.99 -7.67
CA SER A 768 -11.09 19.61 -6.50
C SER A 768 -12.24 20.49 -7.01
N ASP A 769 -13.04 21.06 -6.10
CA ASP A 769 -14.17 21.93 -6.47
C ASP A 769 -13.77 23.06 -7.46
N GLU A 770 -12.54 23.58 -7.34
CA GLU A 770 -12.01 24.67 -8.18
C GLU A 770 -11.04 24.24 -9.29
N ALA A 771 -10.65 22.96 -9.37
CA ALA A 771 -9.57 22.53 -10.27
C ALA A 771 -9.92 21.30 -11.10
N LEU A 772 -9.43 21.28 -12.33
CA LEU A 772 -9.62 20.21 -13.31
C LEU A 772 -8.30 19.55 -13.71
N SER A 773 -8.38 18.29 -14.10
CA SER A 773 -7.34 17.54 -14.78
C SER A 773 -7.91 16.76 -15.98
N PHE A 774 -7.04 16.32 -16.89
CA PHE A 774 -7.46 15.35 -17.90
C PHE A 774 -7.73 13.99 -17.25
N ALA A 775 -8.69 13.23 -17.77
CA ALA A 775 -8.97 11.88 -17.27
C ALA A 775 -7.76 10.94 -17.41
N HIS A 776 -6.91 11.17 -18.42
CA HIS A 776 -5.71 10.37 -18.68
C HIS A 776 -4.57 11.22 -19.24
N LEU A 777 -3.34 10.99 -18.77
CA LEU A 777 -2.15 11.73 -19.21
C LEU A 777 -1.89 11.59 -20.71
N GLY A 778 -2.07 10.39 -21.27
CA GLY A 778 -1.90 10.15 -22.71
C GLY A 778 -2.85 10.98 -23.59
N PHE A 779 -4.05 11.33 -23.10
CA PHE A 779 -4.93 12.25 -23.80
C PHE A 779 -4.41 13.68 -23.76
N GLN A 780 -3.91 14.14 -22.61
CA GLN A 780 -3.27 15.45 -22.49
C GLN A 780 -2.05 15.56 -23.40
N GLU A 781 -1.16 14.56 -23.40
CA GLU A 781 0.06 14.55 -24.22
C GLU A 781 -0.28 14.48 -25.72
N TYR A 782 -1.24 13.65 -26.14
CA TYR A 782 -1.68 13.59 -27.53
C TYR A 782 -2.31 14.91 -28.00
N LEU A 783 -3.18 15.52 -27.19
CA LEU A 783 -3.82 16.79 -27.51
C LEU A 783 -2.84 17.96 -27.53
N ALA A 784 -1.85 17.96 -26.63
CA ALA A 784 -0.74 18.91 -26.67
C ALA A 784 0.10 18.72 -27.95
N ALA A 785 0.45 17.49 -28.31
CA ALA A 785 1.14 17.18 -29.56
C ALA A 785 0.34 17.62 -30.79
N TRP A 786 -0.98 17.44 -30.78
CA TRP A 786 -1.86 17.91 -31.83
C TRP A 786 -1.84 19.44 -31.95
N GLN A 787 -1.93 20.15 -30.83
CA GLN A 787 -1.87 21.61 -30.80
C GLN A 787 -0.51 22.13 -31.30
N LEU A 788 0.59 21.49 -30.93
CA LEU A 788 1.94 21.83 -31.42
C LEU A 788 2.07 21.75 -32.94
N GLU A 789 1.50 20.72 -33.59
CA GLU A 789 1.51 20.65 -35.06
C GLU A 789 0.53 21.63 -35.72
N VAL A 790 -0.48 22.13 -34.99
CA VAL A 790 -1.30 23.24 -35.51
C VAL A 790 -0.54 24.57 -35.44
N ASP A 791 0.23 24.80 -34.38
CA ASP A 791 0.94 26.05 -34.15
C ASP A 791 2.26 26.16 -34.93
N CYS A 792 2.82 25.04 -35.41
CA CYS A 792 4.08 24.99 -36.14
C CYS A 792 3.92 24.67 -37.63
N GLU A 793 4.21 25.65 -38.48
CA GLU A 793 4.23 25.48 -39.94
C GLU A 793 5.65 25.61 -40.52
N GLY A 794 6.03 24.65 -41.38
CA GLY A 794 7.32 24.64 -42.06
C GLY A 794 8.46 23.96 -41.29
N ALA A 795 9.49 23.50 -42.01
CA ALA A 795 10.62 22.76 -41.42
C ALA A 795 11.42 23.55 -40.37
N PRO A 796 11.74 24.85 -40.56
CA PRO A 796 12.51 25.60 -39.56
C PRO A 796 11.79 25.74 -38.20
N ALA A 797 10.48 25.99 -38.22
CA ALA A 797 9.70 26.10 -36.99
C ALA A 797 9.61 24.77 -36.23
N ARG A 798 9.46 23.65 -36.97
CA ARG A 798 9.45 22.30 -36.38
C ARG A 798 10.80 21.92 -35.76
N ILE A 799 11.91 22.27 -36.41
CA ILE A 799 13.26 22.06 -35.87
C ILE A 799 13.46 22.83 -34.57
N GLU A 800 13.12 24.12 -34.57
CA GLU A 800 13.25 24.96 -33.38
C GLU A 800 12.38 24.47 -32.22
N LEU A 801 11.13 24.07 -32.51
CA LEU A 801 10.25 23.45 -31.53
C LEU A 801 10.88 22.22 -30.88
N CYS A 802 11.36 21.28 -31.71
CA CYS A 802 11.99 20.05 -31.24
C CYS A 802 13.23 20.33 -30.39
N ARG A 803 14.14 21.21 -30.83
CA ARG A 803 15.35 21.55 -30.07
C ARG A 803 15.02 22.15 -28.71
N ARG A 804 14.06 23.07 -28.66
CA ARG A 804 13.63 23.73 -27.43
C ARG A 804 13.11 22.73 -26.40
N LEU A 805 12.37 21.71 -26.85
CA LEU A 805 11.69 20.75 -25.97
C LEU A 805 12.51 19.46 -25.72
N ALA A 806 13.45 19.09 -26.61
CA ALA A 806 14.18 17.82 -26.55
C ALA A 806 14.97 17.61 -25.25
N ARG A 807 15.44 18.70 -24.62
CA ARG A 807 16.23 18.62 -23.39
C ARG A 807 15.40 18.36 -22.13
N ASP A 808 14.09 18.58 -22.20
CA ASP A 808 13.16 18.23 -21.15
C ASP A 808 12.47 16.91 -21.52
N VAL A 809 12.91 15.81 -20.92
CA VAL A 809 12.40 14.47 -21.23
C VAL A 809 10.93 14.28 -20.87
N SER A 810 10.36 15.13 -20.02
CA SER A 810 8.91 15.11 -19.80
C SER A 810 8.10 15.49 -21.05
N TRP A 811 8.74 16.05 -22.09
CA TRP A 811 8.16 16.27 -23.41
C TRP A 811 8.39 15.12 -24.40
N TRP A 812 9.21 14.13 -24.08
CA TRP A 812 9.58 13.10 -25.07
C TRP A 812 8.39 12.29 -25.57
N GLU A 813 7.43 11.94 -24.70
CA GLU A 813 6.21 11.26 -25.17
C GLU A 813 5.37 12.17 -26.07
N THR A 814 5.18 13.43 -25.69
CA THR A 814 4.51 14.44 -26.53
C THR A 814 5.21 14.62 -27.88
N LEU A 815 6.55 14.68 -27.93
CA LEU A 815 7.34 14.81 -29.16
C LEU A 815 7.29 13.55 -30.03
N ARG A 816 7.22 12.36 -29.43
CA ARG A 816 7.01 11.09 -30.15
C ARG A 816 5.63 11.04 -30.80
N LEU A 817 4.58 11.39 -30.06
CA LEU A 817 3.21 11.50 -30.59
C LEU A 817 3.12 12.57 -31.68
N TRP A 818 3.74 13.73 -31.47
CA TRP A 818 3.82 14.81 -32.46
C TRP A 818 4.55 14.36 -33.73
N SER A 819 5.67 13.65 -33.61
CA SER A 819 6.42 13.12 -34.76
C SER A 819 5.56 12.19 -35.61
N ALA A 820 4.74 11.33 -34.98
CA ALA A 820 3.79 10.48 -35.67
C ALA A 820 2.67 11.27 -36.38
N LEU A 821 2.19 12.38 -35.79
CA LEU A 821 1.23 13.28 -36.44
C LEU A 821 1.83 13.99 -37.66
N VAL A 822 3.08 14.48 -37.54
CA VAL A 822 3.80 15.14 -38.64
C VAL A 822 4.04 14.18 -39.80
N GLU A 823 4.55 12.98 -39.50
CA GLU A 823 4.80 11.96 -40.51
C GLU A 823 3.49 11.47 -41.17
N GLY A 824 2.43 11.30 -40.38
CA GLY A 824 1.11 10.91 -40.87
C GLY A 824 0.52 11.86 -41.91
N ARG A 825 0.95 13.14 -41.94
CA ARG A 825 0.61 14.10 -43.00
C ARG A 825 1.50 13.94 -44.23
N SER A 826 2.80 13.74 -44.04
CA SER A 826 3.77 13.43 -45.11
C SER A 826 5.13 13.08 -44.51
N LEU A 827 5.76 12.00 -45.00
CA LEU A 827 7.12 11.57 -44.61
C LEU A 827 8.14 12.73 -44.69
N ALA A 828 8.09 13.51 -45.77
CA ALA A 828 9.03 14.61 -46.05
C ALA A 828 8.97 15.77 -45.04
N ARG A 829 7.93 15.83 -44.19
CA ARG A 829 7.80 16.87 -43.16
C ARG A 829 8.63 16.61 -41.91
N LEU A 830 8.91 15.34 -41.61
CA LEU A 830 9.65 14.93 -40.41
C LEU A 830 11.14 14.72 -40.67
N GLU A 831 11.52 14.28 -41.88
CA GLU A 831 12.92 14.00 -42.22
C GLU A 831 13.90 15.14 -41.89
N PRO A 832 13.61 16.43 -42.20
CA PRO A 832 14.53 17.52 -41.84
C PRO A 832 14.72 17.68 -40.33
N VAL A 833 13.69 17.37 -39.55
CA VAL A 833 13.73 17.44 -38.08
C VAL A 833 14.60 16.32 -37.52
N LEU A 834 14.41 15.09 -38.02
CA LEU A 834 15.22 13.95 -37.57
C LEU A 834 16.69 14.11 -37.97
N VAL A 835 16.97 14.58 -39.19
CA VAL A 835 18.35 14.89 -39.64
C VAL A 835 19.01 15.90 -38.71
N ASP A 836 18.28 16.96 -38.35
CA ASP A 836 18.76 17.98 -37.42
C ASP A 836 19.03 17.40 -36.01
N LEU A 837 18.13 16.58 -35.48
CA LEU A 837 18.29 15.94 -34.18
C LEU A 837 19.53 15.03 -34.12
N LEU A 838 19.87 14.34 -35.22
CA LEU A 838 21.08 13.51 -35.29
C LEU A 838 22.38 14.35 -35.24
N GLU A 839 22.32 15.62 -35.61
CA GLU A 839 23.49 16.52 -35.69
C GLU A 839 23.56 17.51 -34.50
N ALA A 840 22.49 17.68 -33.73
CA ALA A 840 22.35 18.72 -32.71
C ALA A 840 23.02 18.40 -31.36
N GLY A 841 23.06 17.13 -30.93
CA GLY A 841 23.62 16.72 -29.63
C GLY A 841 23.19 15.31 -29.18
N ASP A 842 23.74 14.83 -28.06
CA ASP A 842 23.49 13.48 -27.55
C ASP A 842 22.03 13.26 -27.15
N VAL A 843 21.39 14.23 -26.50
CA VAL A 843 20.00 14.11 -26.04
C VAL A 843 19.05 14.05 -27.23
N GLU A 844 19.28 14.92 -28.20
CA GLU A 844 18.54 15.04 -29.45
C GLU A 844 18.67 13.76 -30.30
N TYR A 845 19.87 13.19 -30.39
CA TYR A 845 20.12 11.89 -31.04
C TYR A 845 19.29 10.75 -30.42
N TRP A 846 19.24 10.68 -29.08
CA TRP A 846 18.47 9.64 -28.39
C TRP A 846 16.97 9.84 -28.50
N LEU A 847 16.48 11.08 -28.55
CA LEU A 847 15.09 11.37 -28.88
C LEU A 847 14.73 10.85 -30.28
N ALA A 848 15.59 11.06 -31.29
CA ALA A 848 15.38 10.49 -32.62
C ALA A 848 15.29 8.95 -32.57
N GLY A 849 16.14 8.31 -31.75
CA GLY A 849 16.06 6.88 -31.48
C GLY A 849 14.73 6.43 -30.86
N ALA A 850 14.19 7.20 -29.91
CA ALA A 850 12.88 6.93 -29.31
C ALA A 850 11.72 7.12 -30.31
N ILE A 851 11.81 8.10 -31.22
CA ILE A 851 10.85 8.30 -32.31
C ILE A 851 10.90 7.12 -33.29
N HIS A 852 12.10 6.63 -33.64
CA HIS A 852 12.26 5.48 -34.52
C HIS A 852 11.69 4.18 -33.94
N ALA A 853 11.66 4.05 -32.60
CA ALA A 853 11.05 2.93 -31.92
C ALA A 853 9.53 2.84 -32.17
N ASP A 854 8.86 3.96 -32.47
CA ASP A 854 7.43 4.00 -32.80
C ASP A 854 7.14 3.69 -34.28
N GLY A 855 8.16 3.27 -35.05
CA GLY A 855 8.05 2.96 -36.48
C GLY A 855 8.11 4.18 -37.40
N VAL A 856 8.31 5.37 -36.83
CA VAL A 856 8.37 6.66 -37.53
C VAL A 856 9.79 6.95 -38.04
N GLY A 857 9.93 7.78 -39.07
CA GLY A 857 11.22 8.29 -39.57
C GLY A 857 12.00 7.33 -40.46
N ALA A 858 11.31 6.54 -41.29
CA ALA A 858 11.95 5.49 -42.09
C ALA A 858 13.15 5.99 -42.94
N GLY A 859 13.06 7.20 -43.52
CA GLY A 859 14.12 7.78 -44.36
C GLY A 859 15.40 8.18 -43.62
N VAL A 860 15.39 8.22 -42.28
CA VAL A 860 16.54 8.65 -41.45
C VAL A 860 17.05 7.55 -40.51
N PHE A 861 16.30 6.45 -40.36
CA PHE A 861 16.63 5.35 -39.45
C PHE A 861 18.01 4.73 -39.73
N ASP A 862 18.37 4.52 -40.99
CA ASP A 862 19.66 3.92 -41.37
C ASP A 862 20.84 4.79 -40.88
N ARG A 863 20.71 6.11 -41.02
CA ARG A 863 21.70 7.08 -40.53
C ARG A 863 21.80 7.06 -39.01
N TRP A 864 20.68 6.96 -38.30
CA TRP A 864 20.68 6.81 -36.84
C TRP A 864 21.36 5.49 -36.41
N LEU A 865 21.03 4.38 -37.09
CA LEU A 865 21.57 3.04 -36.82
C LEU A 865 23.08 2.95 -37.06
N GLU A 866 23.59 3.61 -38.11
CA GLU A 866 25.03 3.66 -38.40
C GLU A 866 25.84 4.29 -37.25
N LEU A 867 25.27 5.33 -36.64
CA LEU A 867 25.87 6.08 -35.52
C LEU A 867 25.70 5.39 -34.17
N LEU A 868 24.74 4.47 -34.03
CA LEU A 868 24.36 3.84 -32.75
C LEU A 868 25.52 3.23 -31.97
N PRO A 869 26.42 2.41 -32.58
CA PRO A 869 27.53 1.82 -31.83
C PRO A 869 28.41 2.87 -31.18
N ARG A 870 28.67 3.99 -31.87
CA ARG A 870 29.48 5.11 -31.36
C ARG A 870 28.73 5.94 -30.33
N ALA A 871 27.43 6.13 -30.49
CA ALA A 871 26.59 6.90 -29.57
C ALA A 871 26.38 6.21 -28.22
N VAL A 872 26.47 4.89 -28.15
CA VAL A 872 26.40 4.11 -26.88
C VAL A 872 27.72 4.20 -26.07
N LEU A 873 28.83 4.63 -26.69
CA LEU A 873 30.15 4.68 -26.05
C LEU A 873 30.35 5.86 -25.08
N PRO A 874 29.87 7.09 -25.33
CA PRO A 874 29.88 8.14 -24.32
C PRO A 874 28.75 7.94 -23.26
N LEU A 875 29.07 8.13 -21.97
CA LEU A 875 28.13 8.18 -20.84
C LEU A 875 27.09 9.31 -21.01
N GLY A 876 25.99 9.00 -21.69
CA GLY A 876 24.74 9.75 -21.67
C GLY A 876 23.63 8.85 -21.12
N GLU A 877 23.70 8.51 -19.83
CA GLU A 877 22.99 7.34 -19.28
C GLU A 877 21.46 7.42 -19.34
N TRP A 878 20.86 8.62 -19.22
CA TRP A 878 19.40 8.73 -19.09
C TRP A 878 18.63 8.81 -20.41
N SER A 879 19.12 9.63 -21.36
CA SER A 879 18.53 9.75 -22.70
C SER A 879 18.61 8.43 -23.47
N ALA A 880 19.76 7.75 -23.38
CA ALA A 880 19.97 6.42 -23.96
C ALA A 880 19.07 5.35 -23.31
N ALA A 881 18.88 5.39 -21.99
CA ALA A 881 17.98 4.49 -21.28
C ALA A 881 16.51 4.73 -21.65
N THR A 882 16.11 5.99 -21.83
CA THR A 882 14.75 6.34 -22.25
C THR A 882 14.46 5.85 -23.68
N ALA A 883 15.43 6.01 -24.59
CA ALA A 883 15.35 5.44 -25.94
C ALA A 883 15.33 3.90 -25.91
N ALA A 884 16.16 3.25 -25.07
CA ALA A 884 16.14 1.80 -24.89
C ALA A 884 14.79 1.31 -24.37
N ALA A 885 14.18 2.02 -23.41
CA ALA A 885 12.84 1.70 -22.92
C ALA A 885 11.77 1.80 -24.01
N ALA A 886 11.89 2.78 -24.92
CA ALA A 886 11.03 2.85 -26.11
C ALA A 886 11.22 1.62 -27.00
N TRP A 887 12.47 1.23 -27.30
CA TRP A 887 12.80 0.05 -28.11
C TRP A 887 12.38 -1.28 -27.47
N ARG A 888 12.50 -1.43 -26.15
CA ARG A 888 12.01 -2.59 -25.40
C ARG A 888 10.55 -2.89 -25.74
N THR A 889 9.73 -1.84 -25.77
CA THR A 889 8.29 -1.93 -26.01
C THR A 889 7.92 -1.91 -27.50
N SER A 890 8.88 -1.59 -28.38
CA SER A 890 8.68 -1.44 -29.84
C SER A 890 8.35 -2.77 -30.51
N ARG A 891 7.39 -2.77 -31.44
CA ARG A 891 7.07 -3.92 -32.31
C ARG A 891 7.67 -3.83 -33.70
N GLN A 892 8.64 -2.95 -33.90
CA GLN A 892 9.43 -2.86 -35.13
C GLN A 892 10.44 -4.01 -35.21
N THR A 893 9.97 -5.25 -35.33
CA THR A 893 10.78 -6.48 -35.30
C THR A 893 11.94 -6.45 -36.30
N GLU A 894 11.70 -5.97 -37.52
CA GLU A 894 12.74 -5.80 -38.54
C GLU A 894 13.81 -4.79 -38.11
N ARG A 895 13.42 -3.61 -37.61
CA ARG A 895 14.36 -2.60 -37.11
C ARG A 895 15.13 -3.10 -35.89
N ARG A 896 14.48 -3.81 -34.97
CA ARG A 896 15.12 -4.46 -33.81
C ARG A 896 16.15 -5.49 -34.24
N ALA A 897 15.83 -6.33 -35.22
CA ALA A 897 16.78 -7.29 -35.77
C ALA A 897 18.00 -6.60 -36.40
N ARG A 898 17.80 -5.49 -37.13
CA ARG A 898 18.88 -4.69 -37.71
C ARG A 898 19.75 -4.00 -36.66
N ILE A 899 19.16 -3.50 -35.57
CA ILE A 899 19.89 -3.01 -34.39
C ILE A 899 20.76 -4.13 -33.80
N ALA A 900 20.16 -5.31 -33.58
CA ALA A 900 20.84 -6.46 -33.03
C ALA A 900 22.01 -6.95 -33.93
N GLU A 901 21.84 -6.92 -35.24
CA GLU A 901 22.90 -7.21 -36.21
C GLU A 901 24.03 -6.17 -36.15
N ARG A 902 23.68 -4.88 -36.18
CA ARG A 902 24.64 -3.78 -36.14
C ARG A 902 25.52 -3.83 -34.89
N LEU A 903 24.92 -4.05 -33.71
CA LEU A 903 25.67 -4.10 -32.46
C LEU A 903 26.54 -5.36 -32.34
N ARG A 904 26.10 -6.51 -32.86
CA ARG A 904 26.92 -7.74 -32.88
C ARG A 904 28.17 -7.60 -33.74
N GLY A 905 28.11 -6.86 -34.84
CA GLY A 905 29.26 -6.59 -35.71
C GLY A 905 30.36 -5.77 -35.05
N GLU A 906 30.03 -4.94 -34.07
CA GLU A 906 30.96 -3.98 -33.43
C GLU A 906 31.69 -4.59 -32.21
N VAL A 907 31.20 -5.71 -31.69
CA VAL A 907 31.77 -6.40 -30.51
C VAL A 907 33.18 -6.93 -30.73
N GLN A 908 33.54 -7.30 -31.96
CA GLN A 908 34.82 -7.96 -32.25
C GLN A 908 36.02 -7.05 -31.97
N ASP A 909 35.86 -5.76 -32.22
CA ASP A 909 36.92 -4.75 -32.08
C ASP A 909 36.69 -3.82 -30.88
N ALA A 910 35.66 -4.09 -30.06
CA ALA A 910 35.31 -3.26 -28.92
C ALA A 910 36.31 -3.43 -27.77
N SER A 911 36.69 -2.32 -27.12
CA SER A 911 37.34 -2.40 -25.81
C SER A 911 36.40 -3.05 -24.79
N TRP A 912 36.93 -3.55 -23.68
CA TRP A 912 36.10 -4.20 -22.65
C TRP A 912 35.00 -3.25 -22.12
N LEU A 913 35.31 -1.96 -22.00
CA LEU A 913 34.39 -0.93 -21.51
C LEU A 913 33.30 -0.64 -22.54
N ASP A 914 33.66 -0.59 -23.82
CA ASP A 914 32.72 -0.39 -24.92
C ASP A 914 31.77 -1.57 -25.08
N TRP A 915 32.30 -2.79 -24.96
CA TRP A 915 31.49 -4.01 -24.93
C TRP A 915 30.46 -4.00 -23.79
N TRP A 916 30.88 -3.63 -22.58
CA TRP A 916 29.99 -3.56 -21.42
C TRP A 916 28.85 -2.53 -21.62
N ARG A 917 29.16 -1.37 -22.21
CA ARG A 917 28.16 -0.34 -22.54
C ARG A 917 27.15 -0.83 -23.58
N LEU A 918 27.62 -1.49 -24.63
CA LEU A 918 26.77 -2.12 -25.65
C LEU A 918 25.87 -3.21 -25.05
N ALA A 919 26.42 -4.08 -24.19
CA ALA A 919 25.67 -5.12 -23.51
C ALA A 919 24.58 -4.57 -22.57
N ARG A 920 24.87 -3.46 -21.87
CA ARG A 920 23.90 -2.78 -20.99
C ARG A 920 22.74 -2.19 -21.78
N TRP A 921 23.00 -1.51 -22.89
CA TRP A 921 21.95 -0.95 -23.74
C TRP A 921 21.13 -2.05 -24.43
N TRP A 922 21.78 -3.08 -24.98
CA TRP A 922 21.14 -4.26 -25.57
C TRP A 922 20.10 -4.89 -24.63
N ARG A 923 20.47 -5.09 -23.36
CA ARG A 923 19.59 -5.68 -22.36
C ARG A 923 18.43 -4.76 -22.00
N ARG A 924 18.68 -3.46 -21.82
CA ARG A 924 17.62 -2.48 -21.53
C ARG A 924 16.60 -2.36 -22.66
N ALA A 925 17.06 -2.52 -23.91
CA ALA A 925 16.21 -2.58 -25.09
C ALA A 925 15.58 -3.97 -25.34
N GLU A 926 15.92 -4.97 -24.53
CA GLU A 926 15.47 -6.37 -24.66
C GLU A 926 15.60 -6.92 -26.09
N LEU A 927 16.75 -6.67 -26.74
CA LEU A 927 16.97 -7.16 -28.10
C LEU A 927 17.08 -8.70 -28.13
N ASP A 928 16.55 -9.30 -29.20
CA ASP A 928 16.49 -10.76 -29.34
C ASP A 928 17.89 -11.40 -29.43
N GLY A 929 18.12 -12.41 -28.59
CA GLY A 929 19.38 -13.16 -28.54
C GLY A 929 20.44 -12.54 -27.62
N TYR A 930 21.69 -12.97 -27.79
CA TYR A 930 22.81 -12.55 -26.94
C TYR A 930 23.82 -11.71 -27.74
N LEU A 931 24.40 -10.73 -27.07
CA LEU A 931 25.57 -10.03 -27.57
C LEU A 931 26.78 -10.97 -27.43
N ASN A 932 27.55 -11.17 -28.51
CA ASN A 932 28.72 -12.06 -28.49
C ASN A 932 29.77 -11.59 -27.47
N TRP A 933 30.64 -12.49 -27.01
CA TRP A 933 31.78 -12.12 -26.18
C TRP A 933 32.93 -11.51 -27.02
N PRO A 934 33.77 -10.64 -26.43
CA PRO A 934 34.99 -10.14 -27.09
C PRO A 934 35.95 -11.29 -27.43
N ALA A 935 36.86 -11.05 -28.39
CA ALA A 935 37.86 -12.04 -28.79
C ALA A 935 38.75 -12.48 -27.61
N GLU A 936 39.09 -13.77 -27.67
CA GLU A 936 39.70 -14.59 -26.62
C GLU A 936 41.03 -14.07 -26.05
N ASP A 937 41.78 -13.35 -26.86
CA ASP A 937 43.15 -12.85 -26.68
C ASP A 937 43.22 -11.36 -26.34
N THR A 938 42.07 -10.70 -26.23
CA THR A 938 41.98 -9.29 -25.81
C THR A 938 41.96 -9.15 -24.28
N PRO A 939 42.41 -8.01 -23.71
CA PRO A 939 42.24 -7.74 -22.28
C PRO A 939 40.79 -7.93 -21.80
N ALA A 940 39.81 -7.61 -22.66
CA ALA A 940 38.38 -7.84 -22.44
C ALA A 940 38.04 -9.34 -22.32
N GLY A 941 38.51 -10.16 -23.26
CA GLY A 941 38.30 -11.61 -23.27
C GLY A 941 39.01 -12.34 -22.12
N ILE A 942 40.18 -11.84 -21.70
CA ILE A 942 40.92 -12.34 -20.52
C ILE A 942 40.13 -12.03 -19.24
N ILE A 943 39.69 -10.78 -19.08
CA ILE A 943 38.90 -10.31 -17.93
C ILE A 943 37.59 -11.10 -17.77
N VAL A 944 36.88 -11.34 -18.87
CA VAL A 944 35.64 -12.10 -18.91
C VAL A 944 35.85 -13.57 -18.50
N ARG A 945 36.96 -14.19 -18.91
CA ARG A 945 37.24 -15.59 -18.52
C ARG A 945 37.71 -15.75 -17.09
N THR A 946 38.27 -14.69 -16.49
CA THR A 946 38.75 -14.75 -15.10
C THR A 946 37.65 -14.83 -14.05
N THR A 947 36.36 -14.67 -14.41
CA THR A 947 35.24 -14.99 -13.52
C THR A 947 34.93 -16.48 -13.45
N GLU A 948 35.44 -17.33 -14.36
CA GLU A 948 34.95 -18.70 -14.49
C GLU A 948 35.77 -19.79 -13.76
N LYS A 949 37.09 -19.68 -13.47
CA LYS A 949 37.87 -20.76 -12.77
C LYS A 949 39.12 -20.32 -11.95
N LEU A 950 39.37 -20.99 -10.81
CA LEU A 950 40.40 -20.82 -9.74
C LEU A 950 41.91 -20.76 -10.14
N LYS A 951 42.60 -19.67 -9.74
CA LYS A 951 43.97 -19.52 -9.14
C LYS A 951 44.42 -18.05 -9.32
N VAL A 952 44.66 -17.33 -8.22
CA VAL A 952 44.98 -15.88 -8.25
C VAL A 952 46.42 -15.64 -8.72
N SER A 953 46.60 -15.04 -9.89
CA SER A 953 47.88 -14.62 -10.48
C SER A 953 48.27 -13.20 -10.06
N ARG A 954 49.54 -12.85 -10.28
CA ARG A 954 50.09 -11.52 -10.06
C ARG A 954 49.32 -10.43 -10.81
N GLU A 955 49.07 -10.67 -12.09
CA GLU A 955 48.35 -9.78 -12.99
C GLU A 955 46.90 -9.59 -12.50
N GLN A 956 46.27 -10.65 -11.98
CA GLN A 956 44.90 -10.59 -11.46
C GLN A 956 44.79 -9.71 -10.21
N VAL A 957 45.74 -9.77 -9.28
CA VAL A 957 45.74 -8.89 -8.08
C VAL A 957 46.05 -7.44 -8.47
N ALA A 958 47.00 -7.24 -9.40
CA ALA A 958 47.41 -5.93 -9.89
C ALA A 958 46.30 -5.19 -10.66
N TRP A 959 45.63 -5.87 -11.61
CA TRP A 959 44.55 -5.28 -12.41
C TRP A 959 43.21 -5.28 -11.66
N GLY A 960 42.98 -6.24 -10.76
CA GLY A 960 41.75 -6.37 -9.97
C GLY A 960 41.50 -5.20 -9.02
N ARG A 961 42.50 -4.38 -8.70
CA ARG A 961 42.29 -3.18 -7.87
C ARG A 961 41.50 -2.07 -8.58
N ILE A 962 41.46 -2.04 -9.91
CA ILE A 962 40.62 -1.11 -10.67
C ILE A 962 39.13 -1.40 -10.40
N TRP A 963 38.80 -2.66 -10.11
CA TRP A 963 37.44 -3.12 -9.84
C TRP A 963 36.97 -2.78 -8.42
N MET A 964 37.88 -2.32 -7.54
CA MET A 964 37.59 -1.94 -6.15
C MET A 964 36.50 -0.87 -6.05
N ALA A 965 36.44 0.03 -7.04
CA ALA A 965 35.41 1.06 -7.14
C ALA A 965 34.10 0.55 -7.78
N SER A 966 33.87 -0.77 -7.89
CA SER A 966 32.65 -1.35 -8.48
C SER A 966 32.18 -2.65 -7.81
N SER A 967 33.07 -3.37 -7.12
CA SER A 967 32.70 -4.52 -6.29
C SER A 967 33.71 -4.73 -5.13
N PRO A 968 33.27 -4.67 -3.85
CA PRO A 968 34.12 -4.97 -2.70
C PRO A 968 34.43 -6.48 -2.58
N LEU A 969 33.80 -7.34 -3.39
CA LEU A 969 33.94 -8.80 -3.34
C LEU A 969 34.89 -9.39 -4.39
N TRP A 970 35.39 -8.57 -5.33
CA TRP A 970 36.40 -9.00 -6.31
C TRP A 970 37.80 -8.92 -5.71
N CYS A 971 38.78 -9.83 -5.92
CA CYS A 971 38.76 -11.05 -6.71
C CYS A 971 38.46 -12.29 -5.84
N GLY A 972 37.20 -12.74 -5.85
CA GLY A 972 36.74 -14.08 -5.47
C GLY A 972 37.23 -14.67 -4.13
N ALA A 973 36.33 -14.78 -3.14
CA ALA A 973 36.35 -15.72 -2.00
C ALA A 973 37.66 -15.90 -1.17
N GLN A 974 38.73 -15.14 -1.40
CA GLN A 974 39.98 -15.24 -0.65
C GLN A 974 40.06 -14.17 0.44
N LEU A 975 39.66 -14.57 1.65
CA LEU A 975 39.58 -13.69 2.82
C LEU A 975 40.86 -12.87 3.10
N PRO A 976 42.09 -13.39 2.96
CA PRO A 976 43.29 -12.61 3.24
C PRO A 976 43.46 -11.38 2.32
N LEU A 977 43.10 -11.50 1.03
CA LEU A 977 43.12 -10.34 0.14
C LEU A 977 42.07 -9.33 0.58
N LEU A 978 40.83 -9.79 0.80
CA LEU A 978 39.73 -8.93 1.27
C LEU A 978 40.08 -8.18 2.57
N ALA A 979 40.77 -8.84 3.51
CA ALA A 979 41.22 -8.27 4.77
C ALA A 979 42.32 -7.21 4.61
N LEU A 980 43.27 -7.38 3.67
CA LEU A 980 44.31 -6.39 3.40
C LEU A 980 43.76 -5.05 2.89
N ARG A 981 42.50 -5.00 2.46
CA ARG A 981 41.82 -3.74 2.09
C ARG A 981 41.54 -2.83 3.27
N LEU A 982 41.56 -3.37 4.49
CA LEU A 982 41.45 -2.59 5.71
C LEU A 982 42.75 -1.83 6.03
N TRP A 983 43.82 -2.03 5.26
CA TRP A 983 45.10 -1.36 5.51
C TRP A 983 45.00 0.16 5.29
N PRO A 984 45.20 0.98 6.34
CA PRO A 984 45.14 2.42 6.19
C PRO A 984 46.42 2.92 5.53
N ASN A 985 46.37 3.23 4.23
CA ASN A 985 47.42 3.99 3.57
C ASN A 985 46.89 4.77 2.36
N ARG A 986 47.56 5.86 2.01
CA ARG A 986 47.23 6.68 0.82
C ARG A 986 47.83 6.15 -0.49
N ARG A 987 48.69 5.13 -0.41
CA ARG A 987 49.38 4.51 -1.57
C ARG A 987 48.42 3.74 -2.44
N MET A 988 47.50 3.00 -1.82
CA MET A 988 46.49 2.18 -2.50
C MET A 988 45.64 3.02 -3.47
N TRP A 989 45.15 4.17 -3.02
CA TRP A 989 44.34 5.09 -3.85
C TRP A 989 45.10 5.54 -5.10
N ILE A 990 46.35 5.97 -4.91
CA ILE A 990 47.20 6.49 -5.97
C ILE A 990 47.55 5.38 -6.96
N ALA A 991 47.89 4.18 -6.47
CA ALA A 991 48.16 3.02 -7.31
C ALA A 991 46.95 2.60 -8.15
N CYS A 992 45.72 2.66 -7.60
CA CYS A 992 44.48 2.39 -8.32
C CYS A 992 44.24 3.38 -9.46
N VAL A 993 44.38 4.69 -9.21
CA VAL A 993 44.23 5.73 -10.23
C VAL A 993 45.27 5.58 -11.35
N LEU A 994 46.52 5.30 -10.99
CA LEU A 994 47.59 5.08 -11.97
C LEU A 994 47.35 3.81 -12.81
N GLN A 995 46.89 2.72 -12.19
CA GLN A 995 46.60 1.47 -12.90
C GLN A 995 45.38 1.59 -13.84
N ASP A 996 44.33 2.32 -13.46
CA ASP A 996 43.16 2.58 -14.32
C ASP A 996 43.53 3.36 -15.59
N ARG A 997 44.40 4.37 -15.46
CA ARG A 997 44.90 5.16 -16.59
C ARG A 997 45.74 4.34 -17.57
N LEU A 998 46.50 3.37 -17.05
CA LEU A 998 47.29 2.44 -17.85
C LEU A 998 46.44 1.38 -18.58
N GLY A 999 45.23 1.10 -18.07
CA GLY A 999 44.30 0.11 -18.67
C GLY A 999 43.26 0.70 -19.62
N SER A 1000 42.99 2.01 -19.55
CA SER A 1000 41.89 2.68 -20.29
C SER A 1000 42.32 3.40 -21.57
N ARG A 1001 43.63 3.55 -21.83
CA ARG A 1001 44.17 4.16 -23.06
C ARG A 1001 45.32 3.30 -23.57
N GLY A 1002 45.54 3.31 -24.89
CA GLY A 1002 46.68 2.64 -25.55
C GLY A 1002 48.05 3.12 -25.01
N PRO A 1003 49.19 2.74 -25.62
CA PRO A 1003 50.52 2.89 -25.04
C PRO A 1003 50.78 4.30 -24.47
N VAL A 1004 50.75 4.42 -23.15
CA VAL A 1004 50.97 5.67 -22.42
C VAL A 1004 52.48 5.91 -22.33
N ASP A 1005 52.92 7.12 -22.67
CA ASP A 1005 54.33 7.53 -22.56
C ASP A 1005 54.72 7.61 -21.07
N LEU A 1006 55.74 6.85 -20.66
CA LEU A 1006 56.28 6.87 -19.28
C LEU A 1006 56.67 8.28 -18.83
N ALA A 1007 57.10 9.15 -19.76
CA ALA A 1007 57.43 10.54 -19.46
C ALA A 1007 56.18 11.39 -19.14
N GLU A 1008 54.98 10.99 -19.54
CA GLU A 1008 53.71 11.66 -19.19
C GLU A 1008 53.28 11.31 -17.75
N LEU A 1009 53.50 10.06 -17.33
CA LEU A 1009 53.33 9.59 -15.94
C LEU A 1009 54.29 10.31 -14.98
N GLU A 1010 55.57 10.45 -15.36
CA GLU A 1010 56.58 11.18 -14.57
C GLU A 1010 56.30 12.70 -14.48
N ARG A 1011 55.65 13.29 -15.49
CA ARG A 1011 55.26 14.72 -15.51
C ARG A 1011 54.00 15.02 -14.70
N TRP A 1012 53.27 14.01 -14.24
CA TRP A 1012 52.03 14.20 -13.51
C TRP A 1012 52.27 14.91 -12.18
N ARG A 1013 51.61 16.06 -11.98
CA ARG A 1013 51.90 16.99 -10.88
C ARG A 1013 51.36 16.46 -9.54
N TRP A 1014 52.22 15.78 -8.79
CA TRP A 1014 52.08 15.40 -7.37
C TRP A 1014 51.75 16.56 -6.39
N SER A 1015 51.80 17.83 -6.85
CA SER A 1015 51.68 19.02 -6.02
C SER A 1015 50.33 19.21 -5.31
N ARG A 1016 49.23 18.60 -5.79
CA ARG A 1016 47.89 18.72 -5.15
C ARG A 1016 47.68 17.80 -3.95
N LEU A 1017 48.49 16.75 -3.83
CA LEU A 1017 48.47 15.80 -2.71
C LEU A 1017 49.47 16.17 -1.59
N ARG A 1018 50.30 17.20 -1.80
CA ARG A 1018 51.32 17.63 -0.84
C ARG A 1018 50.66 18.28 0.38
N GLY A 1019 50.91 17.72 1.56
CA GLY A 1019 50.71 18.39 2.85
C GLY A 1019 49.32 18.28 3.49
N ARG A 1020 48.39 17.49 2.93
CA ARG A 1020 47.08 17.21 3.57
C ARG A 1020 47.03 15.76 4.08
N SER A 1021 46.58 15.55 5.32
CA SER A 1021 46.38 14.21 5.88
C SER A 1021 45.09 13.57 5.34
N VAL A 1022 45.02 12.24 5.35
CA VAL A 1022 43.83 11.45 4.96
C VAL A 1022 42.57 11.94 5.69
N GLY A 1023 42.70 12.31 6.97
CA GLY A 1023 41.59 12.83 7.79
C GLY A 1023 41.07 14.23 7.42
N ALA A 1024 41.79 15.01 6.60
CA ALA A 1024 41.37 16.36 6.21
C ALA A 1024 40.70 16.42 4.83
N VAL A 1025 40.91 15.42 3.97
CA VAL A 1025 40.40 15.40 2.59
C VAL A 1025 39.13 14.56 2.45
N LEU A 1026 39.04 13.44 3.19
CA LEU A 1026 37.88 12.54 3.16
C LEU A 1026 36.55 13.22 3.52
N PRO A 1027 36.47 13.99 4.64
CA PRO A 1027 35.18 14.54 5.06
C PRO A 1027 34.60 15.57 4.09
N ASP A 1028 35.45 16.38 3.48
CA ASP A 1028 35.04 17.50 2.62
C ASP A 1028 34.56 17.01 1.24
N CYS A 1029 35.19 15.97 0.67
CA CYS A 1029 34.77 15.38 -0.60
C CYS A 1029 33.48 14.54 -0.48
N THR A 1030 33.36 13.74 0.59
CA THR A 1030 32.15 12.91 0.83
C THR A 1030 30.92 13.78 1.11
N ARG A 1031 31.07 14.87 1.89
CA ARG A 1031 29.98 15.83 2.16
C ARG A 1031 29.43 16.45 0.86
N ARG A 1032 30.32 16.97 -0.01
CA ARG A 1032 29.93 17.60 -1.29
C ARG A 1032 29.28 16.64 -2.28
N TYR A 1033 29.58 15.34 -2.20
CA TYR A 1033 28.97 14.31 -3.03
C TYR A 1033 27.53 13.99 -2.57
N VAL A 1034 27.32 13.82 -1.26
CA VAL A 1034 25.98 13.54 -0.67
C VAL A 1034 25.01 14.70 -0.93
N GLU A 1035 25.46 15.95 -0.76
CA GLU A 1035 24.66 17.15 -1.05
C GLU A 1035 24.13 17.19 -2.49
N ARG A 1036 24.89 16.65 -3.48
CA ARG A 1036 24.45 16.58 -4.89
C ARG A 1036 23.50 15.44 -5.20
N VAL A 1037 23.62 14.29 -4.53
CA VAL A 1037 22.74 13.11 -4.78
C VAL A 1037 21.32 13.36 -4.25
N VAL A 1038 21.19 14.07 -3.14
CA VAL A 1038 19.91 14.45 -2.52
C VAL A 1038 19.10 15.40 -3.42
N GLU A 1039 19.77 16.22 -4.23
CA GLU A 1039 19.14 17.17 -5.16
C GLU A 1039 18.39 16.48 -6.34
N PHE A 1040 18.67 15.19 -6.64
CA PHE A 1040 18.14 14.49 -7.82
C PHE A 1040 17.18 13.30 -7.56
N GLY A 1041 16.96 12.87 -6.31
CA GLY A 1041 15.81 12.02 -5.92
C GLY A 1041 15.68 10.62 -6.55
N THR A 1042 16.76 9.87 -6.76
CA THR A 1042 16.83 8.64 -7.59
C THR A 1042 16.90 7.28 -6.86
N VAL A 1043 16.76 7.22 -5.53
CA VAL A 1043 17.15 6.05 -4.72
C VAL A 1043 16.30 4.77 -4.94
N GLU A 1044 14.98 4.86 -5.08
CA GLU A 1044 14.09 3.66 -5.14
C GLU A 1044 14.17 2.87 -6.47
N ARG A 1045 14.50 3.52 -7.59
CA ARG A 1045 14.47 2.90 -8.94
C ARG A 1045 15.77 2.18 -9.30
N GLU A 1046 16.89 2.66 -8.77
CA GLU A 1046 18.22 2.06 -8.94
C GLU A 1046 18.41 0.81 -8.07
N LEU A 1047 17.69 0.73 -6.94
CA LEU A 1047 17.61 -0.45 -6.07
C LEU A 1047 17.04 -1.68 -6.82
N TRP A 1048 16.00 -1.48 -7.64
CA TRP A 1048 15.34 -2.53 -8.43
C TRP A 1048 16.23 -3.06 -9.57
N LEU A 1049 17.02 -2.19 -10.22
CA LEU A 1049 17.98 -2.54 -11.27
C LEU A 1049 19.20 -3.33 -10.73
N ALA A 1050 19.65 -3.01 -9.51
CA ALA A 1050 20.74 -3.74 -8.84
C ALA A 1050 20.32 -5.16 -8.42
N LEU A 1051 19.05 -5.33 -7.99
CA LEU A 1051 18.46 -6.62 -7.65
C LEU A 1051 18.32 -7.55 -8.88
N GLU A 1052 18.00 -7.01 -10.07
CA GLU A 1052 18.01 -7.78 -11.33
C GLU A 1052 19.42 -8.21 -11.77
N GLN A 1053 20.45 -7.37 -11.55
CA GLN A 1053 21.83 -7.71 -11.86
C GLN A 1053 22.41 -8.79 -10.93
N ALA A 1054 22.09 -8.73 -9.63
CA ALA A 1054 22.46 -9.78 -8.67
C ALA A 1054 21.79 -11.13 -9.02
N ARG A 1055 20.52 -11.10 -9.48
CA ARG A 1055 19.83 -12.28 -10.01
C ARG A 1055 20.47 -12.84 -11.28
N TYR A 1056 20.95 -11.99 -12.18
CA TYR A 1056 21.62 -12.39 -13.43
C TYR A 1056 22.95 -13.12 -13.18
N VAL A 1057 23.79 -12.62 -12.26
CA VAL A 1057 25.08 -13.27 -11.92
C VAL A 1057 24.86 -14.59 -11.16
N ALA A 1058 23.89 -14.63 -10.25
CA ALA A 1058 23.53 -15.86 -9.53
C ALA A 1058 22.99 -16.97 -10.43
N SER A 1059 22.38 -16.62 -11.58
CA SER A 1059 21.84 -17.60 -12.53
C SER A 1059 22.88 -18.31 -13.39
N PHE A 1060 24.11 -17.79 -13.47
CA PHE A 1060 25.19 -18.34 -14.30
C PHE A 1060 26.16 -19.27 -13.53
N GLU A 1061 26.33 -19.09 -12.21
CA GLU A 1061 27.25 -19.91 -11.40
C GLU A 1061 26.65 -21.23 -10.90
N VAL A 1062 25.31 -21.41 -10.94
CA VAL A 1062 24.66 -22.67 -10.57
C VAL A 1062 24.35 -23.50 -11.82
N GLY A 1063 25.41 -23.95 -12.49
CA GLY A 1063 25.30 -25.04 -13.44
C GLY A 1063 24.83 -26.32 -12.73
N ASN A 1064 23.61 -26.75 -13.07
CA ASN A 1064 22.91 -27.98 -12.63
C ASN A 1064 22.25 -27.97 -11.24
N VAL A 1065 21.03 -27.44 -11.10
CA VAL A 1065 19.98 -28.11 -10.31
C VAL A 1065 18.60 -27.83 -10.92
N THR A 1066 18.01 -28.83 -11.56
CA THR A 1066 16.55 -28.97 -11.63
C THR A 1066 16.00 -29.13 -10.20
N SER A 1067 15.14 -28.21 -9.78
CA SER A 1067 14.42 -28.13 -8.48
C SER A 1067 15.23 -27.68 -7.24
N VAL A 1068 14.93 -26.48 -6.74
CA VAL A 1068 15.16 -26.12 -5.34
C VAL A 1068 13.87 -25.52 -4.78
N ASP A 1069 13.44 -26.11 -3.68
CA ASP A 1069 12.24 -25.85 -2.90
C ASP A 1069 12.34 -24.49 -2.16
N ARG A 1070 11.25 -23.71 -2.15
CA ARG A 1070 11.24 -22.28 -1.80
C ARG A 1070 11.22 -21.99 -0.29
N ASP A 1071 11.14 -22.99 0.58
CA ASP A 1071 10.73 -22.79 1.98
C ASP A 1071 11.87 -22.83 3.03
N ARG A 1072 13.13 -22.56 2.69
CA ARG A 1072 14.26 -22.67 3.67
C ARG A 1072 15.30 -21.56 3.70
N VAL A 1073 14.98 -20.31 3.39
CA VAL A 1073 15.94 -19.20 3.52
C VAL A 1073 15.53 -18.23 4.66
N ARG A 1074 16.26 -18.29 5.79
CA ARG A 1074 16.11 -17.44 7.01
C ARG A 1074 17.25 -16.39 7.13
N PRO A 1075 17.13 -15.34 7.98
CA PRO A 1075 17.70 -13.96 7.86
C PRO A 1075 19.22 -13.71 7.85
N VAL A 1076 20.08 -14.73 7.67
CA VAL A 1076 21.49 -14.55 7.25
C VAL A 1076 21.57 -13.99 5.81
N THR A 1077 20.43 -13.91 5.13
CA THR A 1077 20.27 -13.54 3.72
C THR A 1077 20.10 -12.01 3.52
N LEU A 1078 19.64 -11.26 4.53
CA LEU A 1078 19.43 -9.80 4.47
C LEU A 1078 20.73 -8.99 4.66
N ALA A 1079 21.70 -9.50 5.41
CA ALA A 1079 23.05 -8.92 5.50
C ALA A 1079 23.84 -9.07 4.17
N ARG A 1080 23.50 -10.09 3.36
CA ARG A 1080 23.99 -10.27 1.98
C ARG A 1080 23.36 -9.26 1.01
N GLU A 1081 22.12 -8.85 1.26
CA GLU A 1081 21.42 -7.84 0.44
C GLU A 1081 21.93 -6.40 0.68
N LEU A 1082 22.39 -6.08 1.90
CA LEU A 1082 23.03 -4.80 2.24
C LEU A 1082 24.47 -4.65 1.69
N GLY A 1083 25.24 -5.75 1.58
CA GLY A 1083 26.54 -5.78 0.89
C GLY A 1083 26.45 -5.64 -0.65
N ASP A 1084 25.25 -5.84 -1.19
CA ASP A 1084 24.97 -5.87 -2.63
C ASP A 1084 24.40 -4.54 -3.15
N ALA A 1085 23.67 -3.79 -2.32
CA ALA A 1085 23.28 -2.39 -2.57
C ALA A 1085 24.46 -1.41 -2.55
N HIS A 1086 25.52 -1.70 -1.78
CA HIS A 1086 26.75 -0.90 -1.72
C HIS A 1086 27.56 -0.94 -3.03
N ARG A 1087 27.37 -1.96 -3.88
CA ARG A 1087 27.94 -2.04 -5.24
C ARG A 1087 27.25 -1.13 -6.25
N ALA A 1088 26.00 -0.76 -6.01
CA ALA A 1088 25.24 0.14 -6.88
C ALA A 1088 25.71 1.61 -6.79
N ALA A 1089 26.16 2.06 -5.62
CA ALA A 1089 26.70 3.41 -5.40
C ALA A 1089 27.99 3.69 -6.19
N ASN A 1090 28.77 2.63 -6.43
CA ASN A 1090 30.01 2.66 -7.18
C ASN A 1090 29.81 2.73 -8.72
N ALA A 1091 28.62 2.37 -9.22
CA ALA A 1091 28.30 2.46 -10.65
C ALA A 1091 27.88 3.88 -11.08
N LEU A 1092 27.41 4.73 -10.15
CA LEU A 1092 27.10 6.14 -10.42
C LEU A 1092 28.35 7.03 -10.41
N ALA A 1093 29.41 6.65 -9.67
CA ALA A 1093 30.71 7.34 -9.68
C ALA A 1093 31.38 7.34 -11.07
N ARG A 1094 30.94 6.47 -11.98
CA ARG A 1094 31.37 6.49 -13.38
C ARG A 1094 30.67 7.54 -14.24
N ASP A 1095 29.43 7.92 -13.96
CA ASP A 1095 28.67 8.85 -14.83
C ASP A 1095 29.28 10.28 -14.81
N SER A 1096 30.00 10.64 -13.75
CA SER A 1096 30.66 11.95 -13.62
C SER A 1096 31.96 12.11 -14.42
N ALA A 1097 32.64 11.02 -14.79
CA ALA A 1097 33.91 11.10 -15.54
C ALA A 1097 33.75 11.66 -16.97
N ASN A 1098 32.53 11.68 -17.53
CA ASN A 1098 32.31 12.09 -18.92
C ASN A 1098 31.78 13.52 -19.11
N ARG A 1099 31.47 14.27 -18.04
CA ARG A 1099 31.39 15.74 -18.15
C ARG A 1099 32.75 16.42 -17.97
N ALA A 1100 33.83 15.66 -17.78
CA ALA A 1100 35.18 16.19 -17.55
C ALA A 1100 35.95 16.54 -18.85
N ALA A 1101 35.26 17.14 -19.83
CA ALA A 1101 35.91 17.79 -20.98
C ALA A 1101 36.01 19.32 -20.84
N GLN A 1102 35.48 19.92 -19.76
CA GLN A 1102 35.53 21.38 -19.59
C GLN A 1102 36.35 21.88 -18.38
N TRP A 1103 36.70 21.04 -17.39
CA TRP A 1103 37.33 21.54 -16.15
C TRP A 1103 38.37 20.53 -15.63
N GLY A 1104 39.65 20.79 -15.89
CA GLY A 1104 40.77 19.86 -15.67
C GLY A 1104 41.14 19.53 -14.21
N ASP A 1105 40.30 19.88 -13.24
CA ASP A 1105 40.64 19.85 -11.81
C ASP A 1105 39.78 18.93 -10.94
N CYS A 1106 38.62 18.45 -11.40
CA CYS A 1106 37.62 17.77 -10.55
C CYS A 1106 37.63 16.22 -10.59
N LEU A 1107 38.22 15.59 -11.62
CA LEU A 1107 38.34 14.11 -11.73
C LEU A 1107 39.02 13.48 -10.51
N PHE A 1108 39.92 14.24 -9.89
CA PHE A 1108 40.73 13.78 -8.77
C PHE A 1108 39.92 13.59 -7.48
N ASP A 1109 38.88 14.40 -7.24
CA ASP A 1109 38.13 14.38 -5.99
C ASP A 1109 37.04 13.28 -5.97
N GLU A 1110 36.49 12.92 -7.14
CA GLU A 1110 35.43 11.90 -7.27
C GLU A 1110 35.97 10.47 -7.24
N ASP A 1111 37.09 10.19 -7.91
CA ASP A 1111 37.81 8.91 -7.79
C ASP A 1111 38.26 8.69 -6.34
N LEU A 1112 38.76 9.74 -5.68
CA LEU A 1112 39.18 9.67 -4.28
C LEU A 1112 37.99 9.42 -3.35
N ALA A 1113 36.81 10.00 -3.62
CA ALA A 1113 35.60 9.81 -2.82
C ALA A 1113 34.98 8.40 -2.97
N GLY A 1114 34.83 7.90 -4.21
CA GLY A 1114 34.30 6.56 -4.46
C GLY A 1114 35.21 5.47 -3.88
N GLN A 1115 36.51 5.67 -3.99
CA GLN A 1115 37.47 4.77 -3.39
C GLN A 1115 37.42 4.87 -1.84
N SER A 1116 37.39 6.07 -1.25
CA SER A 1116 37.26 6.29 0.20
C SER A 1116 36.02 5.63 0.81
N LEU A 1117 34.89 5.71 0.12
CA LEU A 1117 33.65 5.01 0.48
C LEU A 1117 33.79 3.48 0.42
N GLY A 1118 34.62 2.96 -0.50
CA GLY A 1118 34.97 1.54 -0.55
C GLY A 1118 35.78 1.05 0.66
N PHE A 1119 36.68 1.86 1.21
CA PHE A 1119 37.40 1.52 2.45
C PHE A 1119 36.48 1.52 3.68
N VAL A 1120 35.58 2.50 3.79
CA VAL A 1120 34.53 2.53 4.82
C VAL A 1120 33.60 1.31 4.66
N GLY A 1121 33.17 1.00 3.43
CA GLY A 1121 32.30 -0.13 3.13
C GLY A 1121 32.88 -1.49 3.54
N VAL A 1122 34.18 -1.72 3.30
CA VAL A 1122 34.85 -2.96 3.75
C VAL A 1122 34.94 -3.02 5.28
N ARG A 1123 35.19 -1.90 5.96
CA ARG A 1123 35.17 -1.83 7.44
C ARG A 1123 33.79 -2.12 8.01
N THR A 1124 32.73 -1.54 7.45
CA THR A 1124 31.34 -1.81 7.86
C THR A 1124 30.95 -3.28 7.62
N MET A 1125 31.36 -3.85 6.49
CA MET A 1125 31.14 -5.25 6.17
C MET A 1125 31.80 -6.18 7.20
N PHE A 1126 33.08 -5.95 7.54
CA PHE A 1126 33.74 -6.71 8.61
C PHE A 1126 33.05 -6.47 9.96
N ALA A 1127 32.69 -5.24 10.31
CA ALA A 1127 31.99 -4.93 11.57
C ALA A 1127 30.66 -5.67 11.72
N GLN A 1128 29.95 -5.96 10.64
CA GLN A 1128 28.67 -6.68 10.68
C GLN A 1128 28.79 -8.20 10.46
N ALA A 1129 29.98 -8.70 10.15
CA ALA A 1129 30.19 -10.12 9.92
C ALA A 1129 29.92 -10.94 11.21
N LEU A 1130 29.14 -12.01 11.05
CA LEU A 1130 28.76 -12.99 12.10
C LEU A 1130 29.44 -14.35 11.89
N ASP A 1131 30.52 -14.40 11.10
CA ASP A 1131 31.27 -15.62 10.80
C ASP A 1131 32.12 -16.06 12.00
N ASP A 1132 32.21 -17.38 12.23
CA ASP A 1132 33.04 -17.98 13.26
C ASP A 1132 34.53 -18.05 12.87
N GLU A 1133 34.88 -17.72 11.61
CA GLU A 1133 36.27 -17.72 11.15
C GLU A 1133 37.15 -16.77 12.00
N PRO A 1134 38.29 -17.25 12.54
CA PRO A 1134 39.11 -16.47 13.48
C PRO A 1134 39.54 -15.09 12.96
N LEU A 1135 39.86 -14.99 11.66
CA LEU A 1135 40.31 -13.73 11.04
C LEU A 1135 39.15 -12.74 10.90
N VAL A 1136 37.96 -13.23 10.53
CA VAL A 1136 36.75 -12.40 10.43
C VAL A 1136 36.34 -11.90 11.81
N ARG A 1137 36.33 -12.76 12.84
CA ARG A 1137 35.99 -12.36 14.22
C ARG A 1137 36.92 -11.28 14.75
N LEU A 1138 38.23 -11.45 14.57
CA LEU A 1138 39.25 -10.49 14.99
C LEU A 1138 39.07 -9.12 14.32
N LEU A 1139 38.96 -9.10 12.99
CA LEU A 1139 38.82 -7.87 12.22
C LEU A 1139 37.44 -7.22 12.40
N SER A 1140 36.39 -8.03 12.59
CA SER A 1140 35.05 -7.55 12.90
C SER A 1140 35.02 -6.73 14.19
N LYS A 1141 35.63 -7.27 15.26
CA LYS A 1141 35.73 -6.56 16.54
C LYS A 1141 36.49 -5.25 16.41
N ALA A 1142 37.65 -5.28 15.74
CA ALA A 1142 38.46 -4.09 15.50
C ALA A 1142 37.70 -3.02 14.70
N CYS A 1143 36.99 -3.41 13.64
CA CYS A 1143 36.18 -2.51 12.83
C CYS A 1143 35.01 -1.90 13.61
N ARG A 1144 34.31 -2.68 14.46
CA ARG A 1144 33.22 -2.15 15.34
C ARG A 1144 33.73 -1.06 16.27
N LEU A 1145 34.84 -1.31 16.97
CA LEU A 1145 35.45 -0.34 17.88
C LEU A 1145 35.89 0.92 17.14
N SER A 1146 36.48 0.71 15.97
CA SER A 1146 36.98 1.78 15.11
C SER A 1146 35.87 2.70 14.56
N LEU A 1147 34.73 2.11 14.15
CA LEU A 1147 33.52 2.82 13.67
C LEU A 1147 32.77 3.51 14.81
N ALA A 1148 32.64 2.85 15.97
CA ALA A 1148 32.01 3.43 17.16
C ALA A 1148 32.88 4.50 17.85
N ASN A 1149 34.10 4.74 17.34
CA ASN A 1149 35.12 5.56 17.99
C ASN A 1149 35.31 5.20 19.49
N ALA A 1150 35.18 3.91 19.80
CA ALA A 1150 35.25 3.40 21.15
C ALA A 1150 36.69 3.03 21.53
N ALA A 1151 37.00 3.12 22.83
CA ALA A 1151 38.26 2.61 23.35
C ALA A 1151 38.32 1.08 23.16
N PRO A 1152 39.51 0.51 22.95
CA PRO A 1152 39.70 -0.95 22.91
C PRO A 1152 39.19 -1.58 24.20
N ASP A 1153 38.54 -2.74 24.08
CA ASP A 1153 38.03 -3.49 25.21
C ASP A 1153 38.75 -4.83 25.41
N ASP A 1154 38.47 -5.47 26.54
CA ASP A 1154 39.08 -6.75 26.94
C ASP A 1154 38.86 -7.84 25.90
N GLU A 1155 37.75 -7.79 25.15
CA GLU A 1155 37.43 -8.76 24.10
C GLU A 1155 38.40 -8.65 22.92
N LEU A 1156 38.74 -7.44 22.45
CA LEU A 1156 39.76 -7.28 21.41
C LEU A 1156 41.12 -7.79 21.88
N HIS A 1157 41.49 -7.52 23.14
CA HIS A 1157 42.75 -8.01 23.72
C HIS A 1157 42.82 -9.54 23.74
N VAL A 1158 41.73 -10.20 24.16
CA VAL A 1158 41.63 -11.66 24.18
C VAL A 1158 41.73 -12.22 22.76
N LEU A 1159 40.97 -11.69 21.80
CA LEU A 1159 40.99 -12.15 20.40
C LEU A 1159 42.38 -12.01 19.77
N CYS A 1160 43.06 -10.89 20.04
CA CYS A 1160 44.42 -10.67 19.58
C CYS A 1160 45.43 -11.66 20.17
N ALA A 1161 45.29 -12.00 21.46
CA ALA A 1161 46.20 -12.92 22.15
C ALA A 1161 45.94 -14.39 21.77
N SER A 1162 44.70 -14.74 21.43
CA SER A 1162 44.29 -16.09 21.06
C SER A 1162 44.33 -16.39 19.55
N PHE A 1163 44.72 -15.42 18.71
CA PHE A 1163 44.73 -15.60 17.26
C PHE A 1163 45.89 -16.48 16.80
N ASP A 1164 45.58 -17.69 16.34
CA ASP A 1164 46.55 -18.66 15.81
C ASP A 1164 46.73 -18.47 14.29
N GLY A 1165 47.64 -17.57 13.91
CA GLY A 1165 47.90 -17.23 12.51
C GLY A 1165 49.00 -16.18 12.32
N ASP A 1166 49.03 -15.55 11.14
CA ASP A 1166 50.04 -14.53 10.84
C ASP A 1166 49.95 -13.34 11.81
N PRO A 1167 51.05 -12.93 12.48
CA PRO A 1167 51.05 -11.80 13.41
C PRO A 1167 50.67 -10.46 12.76
N LEU A 1168 50.64 -10.41 11.42
CA LEU A 1168 50.07 -9.31 10.66
C LEU A 1168 48.65 -8.94 11.10
N TRP A 1169 47.77 -9.94 11.31
CA TRP A 1169 46.36 -9.68 11.52
C TRP A 1169 46.04 -9.07 12.90
N PRO A 1170 46.61 -9.57 14.02
CA PRO A 1170 46.46 -8.91 15.32
C PRO A 1170 47.07 -7.51 15.35
N ALA A 1171 48.20 -7.28 14.66
CA ALA A 1171 48.81 -5.95 14.56
C ALA A 1171 47.90 -4.99 13.78
N LEU A 1172 47.34 -5.42 12.65
CA LEU A 1172 46.38 -4.64 11.85
C LEU A 1172 45.09 -4.37 12.62
N ALA A 1173 44.55 -5.36 13.35
CA ALA A 1173 43.35 -5.21 14.17
C ALA A 1173 43.52 -4.16 15.28
N ARG A 1174 44.66 -4.20 16.01
CA ARG A 1174 44.98 -3.16 17.01
C ARG A 1174 45.16 -1.80 16.37
N HIS A 1175 45.78 -1.74 15.19
CA HIS A 1175 45.95 -0.49 14.46
C HIS A 1175 44.60 0.12 14.04
N LEU A 1176 43.69 -0.70 13.48
CA LEU A 1176 42.31 -0.31 13.16
C LEU A 1176 41.56 0.23 14.37
N ALA A 1177 41.68 -0.41 15.53
CA ALA A 1177 41.08 0.05 16.79
C ALA A 1177 41.83 1.22 17.44
N ARG A 1178 42.81 1.83 16.76
CA ARG A 1178 43.65 2.94 17.24
C ARG A 1178 44.44 2.62 18.52
N ALA A 1179 44.88 1.37 18.66
CA ALA A 1179 45.55 0.82 19.83
C ALA A 1179 46.85 0.05 19.51
N SER A 1180 47.39 0.23 18.30
CA SER A 1180 48.67 -0.38 17.91
C SER A 1180 49.83 0.16 18.76
N SER A 1181 50.67 -0.75 19.25
CA SER A 1181 51.95 -0.41 19.88
C SER A 1181 52.99 0.05 18.86
N ALA A 1182 54.13 0.59 19.34
CA ALA A 1182 55.26 0.93 18.46
C ALA A 1182 55.84 -0.31 17.74
N GLU A 1183 55.72 -1.49 18.35
CA GLU A 1183 56.17 -2.76 17.76
C GLU A 1183 55.20 -3.23 16.67
N ASP A 1184 53.88 -3.11 16.88
CA ASP A 1184 52.87 -3.41 15.87
C ASP A 1184 53.07 -2.55 14.61
N ARG A 1185 53.31 -1.25 14.79
CA ARG A 1185 53.54 -0.33 13.65
C ARG A 1185 54.80 -0.69 12.87
N ARG A 1186 55.90 -1.00 13.56
CA ARG A 1186 57.16 -1.44 12.91
C ARG A 1186 56.93 -2.72 12.10
N LEU A 1187 56.21 -3.69 12.65
CA LEU A 1187 55.89 -4.93 11.96
C LEU A 1187 55.06 -4.67 10.68
N LEU A 1188 54.01 -3.87 10.77
CA LEU A 1188 53.16 -3.53 9.62
C LEU A 1188 53.96 -2.79 8.53
N GLU A 1189 54.74 -1.77 8.91
CA GLU A 1189 55.59 -1.02 7.98
C GLU A 1189 56.66 -1.90 7.32
N GLU A 1190 57.28 -2.83 8.07
CA GLU A 1190 58.28 -3.76 7.53
C GLU A 1190 57.66 -4.75 6.53
N LEU A 1191 56.48 -5.30 6.82
CA LEU A 1191 55.76 -6.19 5.91
C LEU A 1191 55.27 -5.48 4.64
N ALA A 1192 54.87 -4.21 4.76
CA ALA A 1192 54.50 -3.38 3.62
C ALA A 1192 55.71 -3.03 2.74
N ALA A 1193 56.90 -2.82 3.33
CA ALA A 1193 58.13 -2.58 2.57
C ALA A 1193 58.61 -3.85 1.84
N HIS A 1194 58.44 -5.01 2.47
CA HIS A 1194 58.96 -6.32 2.05
C HIS A 1194 57.84 -7.37 1.87
N PRO A 1195 56.93 -7.19 0.89
CA PRO A 1195 55.83 -8.11 0.61
C PRO A 1195 56.28 -9.54 0.30
N GLU A 1196 57.52 -9.72 -0.19
CA GLU A 1196 58.14 -11.01 -0.46
C GLU A 1196 58.35 -11.88 0.80
N ARG A 1197 58.26 -11.29 2.00
CA ARG A 1197 58.36 -12.02 3.27
C ARG A 1197 57.09 -12.80 3.64
N ARG A 1198 56.07 -12.74 2.78
CA ARG A 1198 54.86 -13.56 2.86
C ARG A 1198 54.60 -14.22 1.53
N GLU A 1199 54.26 -15.51 1.57
CA GLU A 1199 53.98 -16.29 0.38
C GLU A 1199 52.50 -16.21 -0.02
N GLY A 1200 52.23 -16.55 -1.27
CA GLY A 1200 50.88 -16.64 -1.80
C GLY A 1200 50.14 -15.30 -1.84
N VAL A 1201 48.86 -15.34 -1.51
CA VAL A 1201 47.91 -14.24 -1.77
C VAL A 1201 48.13 -13.05 -0.84
N VAL A 1202 48.67 -13.28 0.35
CA VAL A 1202 49.05 -12.21 1.29
C VAL A 1202 50.22 -11.41 0.75
N GLY A 1203 51.25 -12.07 0.21
CA GLY A 1203 52.38 -11.39 -0.43
C GLY A 1203 51.95 -10.55 -1.63
N LEU A 1204 51.10 -11.11 -2.51
CA LEU A 1204 50.55 -10.36 -3.65
C LEU A 1204 49.69 -9.16 -3.23
N GLY A 1205 48.87 -9.30 -2.18
CA GLY A 1205 48.09 -8.19 -1.64
C GLY A 1205 48.97 -7.10 -1.01
N LEU A 1206 50.02 -7.48 -0.29
CA LEU A 1206 51.00 -6.53 0.25
C LEU A 1206 51.74 -5.79 -0.88
N GLU A 1207 52.08 -6.48 -1.97
CA GLU A 1207 52.76 -5.91 -3.14
C GLU A 1207 51.89 -4.89 -3.90
N TYR A 1208 50.67 -5.27 -4.28
CA TYR A 1208 49.84 -4.45 -5.16
C TYR A 1208 48.82 -3.56 -4.44
N TRP A 1209 48.30 -3.95 -3.28
CA TRP A 1209 47.26 -3.17 -2.58
C TRP A 1209 47.83 -2.34 -1.44
N VAL A 1210 48.90 -2.79 -0.78
CA VAL A 1210 49.50 -2.05 0.34
C VAL A 1210 50.68 -1.19 -0.11
N ARG A 1211 51.74 -1.77 -0.69
CA ARG A 1211 52.90 -1.02 -1.18
C ARG A 1211 52.57 -0.15 -2.38
N GLY A 1212 51.64 -0.62 -3.21
CA GLY A 1212 51.02 0.11 -4.31
C GLY A 1212 51.73 -0.08 -5.66
N ASP A 1213 52.43 -1.19 -5.86
CA ASP A 1213 53.23 -1.41 -7.07
C ASP A 1213 52.36 -1.39 -8.34
N VAL A 1214 52.85 -0.75 -9.40
CA VAL A 1214 52.14 -0.57 -10.67
C VAL A 1214 52.66 -1.55 -11.70
N LEU A 1215 51.75 -2.33 -12.31
CA LEU A 1215 52.08 -3.29 -13.37
C LEU A 1215 51.87 -2.58 -14.72
N LEU A 1216 52.94 -2.45 -15.49
CA LEU A 1216 52.92 -1.78 -16.79
C LEU A 1216 52.42 -2.72 -17.90
N PRO A 1217 51.90 -2.18 -19.02
CA PRO A 1217 51.42 -2.98 -20.14
C PRO A 1217 52.47 -3.92 -20.78
N ASP A 1218 53.76 -3.61 -20.60
CA ASP A 1218 54.89 -4.43 -21.06
C ASP A 1218 55.24 -5.59 -20.10
N GLY A 1219 54.49 -5.74 -19.01
CA GLY A 1219 54.69 -6.74 -17.97
C GLY A 1219 55.75 -6.36 -16.94
N SER A 1220 56.41 -5.20 -17.07
CA SER A 1220 57.36 -4.71 -16.08
C SER A 1220 56.64 -4.03 -14.90
N GLN A 1221 57.28 -4.02 -13.74
CA GLN A 1221 56.70 -3.49 -12.50
C GLN A 1221 57.48 -2.26 -12.03
N ARG A 1222 56.78 -1.29 -11.45
CA ARG A 1222 57.36 -0.09 -10.84
C ARG A 1222 56.72 0.18 -9.49
N THR A 1223 57.51 0.54 -8.48
CA THR A 1223 56.97 0.99 -7.19
C THR A 1223 56.52 2.45 -7.30
N LEU A 1224 55.67 2.92 -6.39
CA LEU A 1224 55.22 4.31 -6.38
C LEU A 1224 56.37 5.31 -6.18
N GLU A 1225 57.42 4.93 -5.45
CA GLU A 1225 58.64 5.73 -5.25
C GLU A 1225 59.49 5.81 -6.51
N GLN A 1226 59.47 4.78 -7.36
CA GLN A 1226 60.10 4.83 -8.68
C GLN A 1226 59.33 5.75 -9.64
N LEU A 1227 58.06 6.04 -9.34
CA LEU A 1227 57.16 6.88 -10.13
C LEU A 1227 56.91 8.28 -9.50
N GLY A 1228 57.45 8.59 -8.31
CA GLY A 1228 57.09 9.78 -7.53
C GLY A 1228 57.79 9.94 -6.15
N GLU A 1229 57.22 10.75 -5.25
CA GLU A 1229 57.77 11.00 -3.89
C GLU A 1229 57.47 9.88 -2.88
N ALA A 1230 58.30 9.75 -1.84
CA ALA A 1230 58.14 8.76 -0.78
C ALA A 1230 56.89 9.03 0.09
N LEU A 1231 55.91 8.13 0.05
CA LEU A 1231 54.71 8.14 0.90
C LEU A 1231 54.89 7.18 2.10
N PRO A 1232 54.24 7.40 3.25
CA PRO A 1232 54.21 6.42 4.34
C PRO A 1232 53.58 5.10 3.87
N LEU A 1233 54.06 3.99 4.43
CA LEU A 1233 53.52 2.64 4.16
C LEU A 1233 52.31 2.30 5.04
N LEU A 1234 52.11 3.07 6.11
CA LEU A 1234 51.00 2.96 7.06
C LEU A 1234 50.61 4.38 7.53
N ASP A 1235 49.34 4.74 7.37
CA ASP A 1235 48.76 6.00 7.81
C ASP A 1235 47.95 5.82 9.10
N GLU A 1236 47.70 6.90 9.86
CA GLU A 1236 46.74 6.84 10.97
C GLU A 1236 45.32 6.54 10.49
N VAL A 1237 44.56 5.79 11.28
CA VAL A 1237 43.15 5.50 11.01
C VAL A 1237 42.31 6.77 11.23
N PRO A 1238 41.68 7.35 10.19
CA PRO A 1238 40.93 8.59 10.32
C PRO A 1238 39.73 8.45 11.27
N LEU A 1239 39.37 9.52 11.98
CA LEU A 1239 38.05 9.66 12.61
C LEU A 1239 37.04 9.82 11.48
N GLU A 1240 36.11 8.87 11.33
CA GLU A 1240 35.14 8.94 10.24
C GLU A 1240 34.09 10.04 10.51
N LEU A 1241 33.52 10.60 9.45
CA LEU A 1241 32.33 11.43 9.56
C LEU A 1241 31.19 10.59 10.15
N ASP A 1242 30.41 11.16 11.06
CA ASP A 1242 29.17 10.56 11.50
C ASP A 1242 28.17 10.59 10.33
N ILE A 1243 28.14 9.51 9.56
CA ILE A 1243 27.25 9.35 8.41
C ILE A 1243 25.78 9.44 8.88
N SER A 1244 25.51 9.15 10.15
CA SER A 1244 24.19 9.30 10.78
C SER A 1244 23.73 10.77 10.79
N GLU A 1245 24.57 11.71 11.25
CA GLU A 1245 24.22 13.14 11.29
C GLU A 1245 24.01 13.75 9.90
N LEU A 1246 24.74 13.26 8.89
CA LEU A 1246 24.61 13.72 7.49
C LEU A 1246 23.34 13.17 6.82
N LEU A 1247 22.91 11.96 7.17
CA LEU A 1247 21.64 11.39 6.71
C LEU A 1247 20.44 12.00 7.44
N ASP A 1248 20.56 12.29 8.74
CA ASP A 1248 19.53 13.00 9.52
C ASP A 1248 19.35 14.47 9.11
N SER A 1249 20.39 15.07 8.50
CA SER A 1249 20.32 16.41 7.90
C SER A 1249 19.77 16.40 6.46
N ALA A 1250 19.75 15.25 5.80
CA ALA A 1250 19.33 15.08 4.40
C ALA A 1250 17.93 14.46 4.26
N LEU A 1251 17.49 13.70 5.26
CA LEU A 1251 16.10 13.35 5.53
C LEU A 1251 15.35 14.56 6.12
#